data_AF-A0A8B9J6P9-F1
#
_entry.id   AF-A0A8B9J6P9-F1
#
_cell.length_a   1.000
_cell.length_b   1.000
_cell.length_c   1.000
_cell.angle_alpha   90.00
_cell.angle_beta   90.00
_cell.angle_gamma   90.00
#
_symmetry.space_group_name_H-M   'P 1'
#
loop_
_entity.id
_entity.type
_entity.pdbx_description
1 polymer ?
#
loop_
_entity_poly.entity_id
_entity_poly.type
_entity_poly.pdbx_seq_one_letter_code
_entity_poly.pdbx_strand_id
1 'polypeptide(L)'
;MAVESGVERIFYKLEQLNQFPDFNNYLIFVLTRLKSEDEPTRSLSGLILKNNVKAHYQNFPPAVADFIKQECLSNIGDPSPLIRATIGILITTIASKGELQTWPELLPQLCNLLNSEDYNTCEFVSKYCNYITYQVLNDCSPKNRYFSFSWYLIHPVHFDLMAPFLTAFKNVFLSFFVFQYMLQRTQDPDENVALEACEFWLTLAEQPICKEVLSGHLVQLIPILVNGMKYSEIDIILLKGDVEEDEAVPDSEQDIKPRFHKSRTVTLQHEGGEGEEGENIDEDDDDDDDTLSDWNLRKCSAAALDVLANVFRDDLLPHLLPLLKDLLFHPDWVVKESGILVLGAIAEGCVQGMVPYLPELIPHLIQCLCDKKALVRSIACWTLSRYAHWVVSQPPDAYLKPLMTELLKRILDGNKRVQEAACSAFATLEEEACTELVPYLGFILDTLVFAFGKYQHKNLLILYDAIGTLADSVGHHLNQPEYIQKLMPPLIQKWNELKDEDKDLFPLLECLSSVATALQSGFLPYCEPVYQRCVTLVQKTLAQAMMYNQHPEQYEAPDKDFMIVALDLLSGLAEGLGGHVEQLVARSNIMTLLFQCMQDTMPEVRQSSFALLGDLTKACFLHVKPCIAEFMPILGLNLNPEFISVCNNATWAIGEISIQMGVEMEPYVGLVLNNLVEIINRPNTPKTLLENTAITIGRLGYVCPQEVAPMLPQFIRPWCQSLRNIRDNEEKDSAFRGICLMIGVNPGGVVQDFIFFCDAVASWVNPKEDLRDMFYKILHGFKDQVGEENWQQFSEQFPPQLKERLSACYGV
;
A
#
# COMPACT_ATOMS: atom_id res chain seq x y z
N MET A 1 5.58 -41.12 30.69
CA MET A 1 6.44 -41.84 29.72
C MET A 1 5.77 -41.70 28.37
N ALA A 2 6.07 -40.59 27.70
CA ALA A 2 5.52 -40.29 26.38
C ALA A 2 6.26 -41.11 25.33
N VAL A 3 5.50 -41.64 24.37
CA VAL A 3 6.03 -42.27 23.17
C VAL A 3 6.62 -41.13 22.33
N GLU A 4 7.93 -40.90 22.42
CA GLU A 4 8.64 -40.06 21.44
C GLU A 4 8.29 -40.56 20.05
N SER A 5 7.82 -39.65 19.19
CA SER A 5 7.51 -39.99 17.82
C SER A 5 8.78 -40.51 17.15
N GLY A 6 8.67 -41.54 16.31
CA GLY A 6 9.85 -42.08 15.59
C GLY A 6 10.61 -41.02 14.79
N VAL A 7 9.94 -39.89 14.48
CA VAL A 7 10.45 -38.74 13.75
C VAL A 7 11.40 -37.89 14.61
N GLU A 8 11.04 -37.55 15.85
CA GLU A 8 11.91 -36.76 16.76
C GLU A 8 13.22 -37.50 17.06
N ARG A 9 13.15 -38.82 17.21
CA ARG A 9 14.33 -39.65 17.46
C ARG A 9 15.28 -39.73 16.26
N ILE A 10 14.74 -39.63 15.03
CA ILE A 10 15.54 -39.56 13.80
C ILE A 10 16.16 -38.17 13.67
N PHE A 11 15.39 -37.12 13.94
CA PHE A 11 15.89 -35.74 13.91
C PHE A 11 17.06 -35.52 14.86
N TYR A 12 16.93 -35.96 16.11
CA TYR A 12 17.99 -35.88 17.12
C TYR A 12 19.26 -36.66 16.71
N LYS A 13 19.11 -37.81 16.05
CA LYS A 13 20.25 -38.56 15.51
C LYS A 13 20.92 -37.86 14.33
N LEU A 14 20.13 -37.23 13.45
CA LEU A 14 20.67 -36.46 12.33
C LEU A 14 21.48 -35.25 12.83
N GLU A 15 21.01 -34.54 13.86
CA GLU A 15 21.77 -33.45 14.48
C GLU A 15 23.10 -33.93 15.08
N GLN A 16 23.13 -35.10 15.72
CA GLN A 16 24.38 -35.69 16.22
C GLN A 16 25.36 -36.04 15.10
N LEU A 17 24.86 -36.58 13.99
CA LEU A 17 25.68 -36.96 12.84
C LEU A 17 26.23 -35.74 12.08
N ASN A 18 25.53 -34.61 12.10
CA ASN A 18 25.98 -33.36 11.49
C ASN A 18 27.26 -32.78 12.11
N GLN A 19 27.67 -33.25 13.30
CA GLN A 19 28.95 -32.88 13.91
C GLN A 19 30.15 -33.53 13.21
N PHE A 20 29.93 -34.55 12.37
CA PHE A 20 30.97 -35.25 11.63
C PHE A 20 31.00 -34.80 10.17
N PRO A 21 32.07 -34.12 9.71
CA PRO A 21 32.14 -33.64 8.33
C PRO A 21 31.97 -34.73 7.26
N ASP A 22 32.44 -35.94 7.54
CA ASP A 22 32.31 -37.11 6.64
C ASP A 22 30.85 -37.53 6.43
N PHE A 23 29.93 -37.21 7.34
CA PHE A 23 28.52 -37.51 7.16
C PHE A 23 27.96 -36.87 5.87
N ASN A 24 28.40 -35.65 5.55
CA ASN A 24 28.01 -34.95 4.33
C ASN A 24 28.51 -35.67 3.05
N ASN A 25 29.67 -36.34 3.11
CA ASN A 25 30.16 -37.17 2.00
C ASN A 25 29.24 -38.38 1.76
N TYR A 26 28.71 -39.00 2.82
CA TYR A 26 27.74 -40.08 2.69
C TYR A 26 26.42 -39.58 2.09
N LEU A 27 25.95 -38.40 2.50
CA LEU A 27 24.70 -37.85 1.98
C LEU A 27 24.77 -37.57 0.48
N ILE A 28 25.86 -36.96 0.00
CA ILE A 28 26.03 -36.72 -1.45
C ILE A 28 26.26 -38.02 -2.22
N PHE A 29 26.94 -39.00 -1.63
CA PHE A 29 27.14 -40.31 -2.22
C PHE A 29 25.82 -41.06 -2.43
N VAL A 30 24.93 -41.02 -1.43
CA VAL A 30 23.59 -41.63 -1.53
C VAL A 30 22.79 -40.96 -2.65
N LEU A 31 22.79 -39.62 -2.73
CA LEU A 31 22.09 -38.89 -3.79
C LEU A 31 22.58 -39.28 -5.20
N THR A 32 23.90 -39.29 -5.39
CA THR A 32 24.51 -39.30 -6.73
C THR A 32 24.96 -40.68 -7.20
N ARG A 33 25.52 -41.51 -6.32
CA ARG A 33 26.18 -42.78 -6.69
C ARG A 33 25.41 -44.03 -6.32
N LEU A 34 24.57 -44.01 -5.28
CA LEU A 34 23.85 -45.19 -4.80
C LEU A 34 22.57 -45.44 -5.61
N LYS A 35 22.73 -45.80 -6.90
CA LYS A 35 21.61 -46.04 -7.83
C LYS A 35 20.75 -47.28 -7.48
N SER A 36 21.12 -48.06 -6.47
CA SER A 36 20.34 -49.19 -5.96
C SER A 36 19.17 -48.77 -5.07
N GLU A 37 19.23 -47.56 -4.49
CA GLU A 37 18.16 -46.98 -3.68
C GLU A 37 17.14 -46.22 -4.54
N ASP A 38 15.92 -46.09 -4.03
CA ASP A 38 14.86 -45.38 -4.74
C ASP A 38 15.09 -43.85 -4.82
N GLU A 39 14.45 -43.22 -5.80
CA GLU A 39 14.62 -41.78 -6.05
C GLU A 39 14.22 -40.90 -4.86
N PRO A 40 13.13 -41.18 -4.12
CA PRO A 40 12.79 -40.42 -2.91
C PRO A 40 13.85 -40.49 -1.81
N THR A 41 14.42 -41.67 -1.53
CA THR A 41 15.47 -41.81 -0.51
C THR A 41 16.75 -41.07 -0.91
N ARG A 42 17.13 -41.18 -2.19
CA ARG A 42 18.27 -40.45 -2.75
C ARG A 42 18.05 -38.94 -2.69
N SER A 43 16.87 -38.47 -3.06
CA SER A 43 16.48 -37.05 -2.99
C SER A 43 16.45 -36.52 -1.56
N LEU A 44 15.87 -37.27 -0.62
CA LEU A 44 15.83 -36.92 0.81
C LEU A 44 17.25 -36.74 1.37
N SER A 45 18.18 -37.61 1.01
CA SER A 45 19.60 -37.48 1.37
C SER A 45 20.19 -36.15 0.90
N GLY A 46 19.88 -35.75 -0.34
CA GLY A 46 20.30 -34.46 -0.89
C GLY A 46 19.65 -33.25 -0.19
N LEU A 47 18.40 -33.34 0.23
CA LEU A 47 17.71 -32.27 0.96
C LEU A 47 18.23 -32.11 2.40
N ILE A 48 18.60 -33.21 3.07
CA ILE A 48 19.30 -33.17 4.36
C ILE A 48 20.64 -32.46 4.19
N LEU A 49 21.41 -32.83 3.16
CA LEU A 49 22.67 -32.16 2.84
C LEU A 49 22.48 -30.67 2.55
N LYS A 50 21.41 -30.28 1.84
CA LYS A 50 21.09 -28.87 1.58
C LYS A 50 20.91 -28.09 2.87
N ASN A 51 20.19 -28.65 3.85
CA ASN A 51 20.01 -28.00 5.15
C ASN A 51 21.35 -27.84 5.88
N ASN A 52 22.23 -28.84 5.82
CA ASN A 52 23.56 -28.78 6.42
C ASN A 52 24.44 -27.71 5.76
N VAL A 53 24.43 -27.60 4.43
CA VAL A 53 25.10 -26.52 3.70
C VAL A 53 24.53 -25.17 4.14
N LYS A 54 23.21 -25.00 4.19
CA LYS A 54 22.59 -23.74 4.58
C LYS A 54 23.02 -23.26 5.97
N ALA A 55 23.16 -24.19 6.93
CA ALA A 55 23.47 -23.89 8.32
C ALA A 55 24.97 -23.81 8.63
N HIS A 56 25.81 -24.62 7.97
CA HIS A 56 27.18 -24.88 8.44
C HIS A 56 28.26 -24.86 7.35
N TYR A 57 27.96 -24.40 6.12
CA TYR A 57 28.90 -24.48 4.99
C TYR A 57 30.29 -23.87 5.26
N GLN A 58 30.38 -22.77 6.01
CA GLN A 58 31.67 -22.14 6.36
C GLN A 58 32.57 -23.05 7.22
N ASN A 59 31.98 -24.02 7.91
CA ASN A 59 32.70 -24.98 8.77
C ASN A 59 33.07 -26.27 8.02
N PHE A 60 32.72 -26.41 6.75
CA PHE A 60 33.03 -27.61 5.98
C PHE A 60 34.53 -27.65 5.67
N PRO A 61 35.20 -28.80 5.87
CA PRO A 61 36.55 -28.99 5.39
C PRO A 61 36.59 -28.82 3.85
N PRO A 62 37.63 -28.17 3.28
CA PRO A 62 37.73 -27.95 1.84
C PRO A 62 37.55 -29.23 1.01
N ALA A 63 38.16 -30.34 1.44
CA ALA A 63 38.04 -31.63 0.76
C ALA A 63 36.60 -32.17 0.69
N VAL A 64 35.77 -31.88 1.70
CA VAL A 64 34.34 -32.28 1.72
C VAL A 64 33.54 -31.37 0.78
N ALA A 65 33.77 -30.06 0.84
CA ALA A 65 33.11 -29.10 -0.04
C ALA A 65 33.43 -29.38 -1.52
N ASP A 66 34.70 -29.62 -1.86
CA ASP A 66 35.13 -29.91 -3.22
C ASP A 66 34.55 -31.23 -3.74
N PHE A 67 34.47 -32.26 -2.89
CA PHE A 67 33.83 -33.52 -3.25
C PHE A 67 32.33 -33.32 -3.56
N ILE A 68 31.60 -32.59 -2.72
CA ILE A 68 30.19 -32.29 -2.96
C ILE A 68 30.00 -31.49 -4.25
N LYS A 69 30.82 -30.46 -4.48
CA LYS A 69 30.82 -29.65 -5.70
C LYS A 69 31.02 -30.53 -6.95
N GLN A 70 32.02 -31.40 -6.92
CA GLN A 70 32.35 -32.29 -8.04
C GLN A 70 31.22 -33.29 -8.34
N GLU A 71 30.62 -33.89 -7.30
CA GLU A 71 29.51 -34.83 -7.48
C GLU A 71 28.27 -34.13 -8.04
N CYS A 72 27.97 -32.91 -7.60
CA CYS A 72 26.85 -32.12 -8.14
C CYS A 72 27.05 -31.83 -9.63
N LEU A 73 28.23 -31.34 -10.02
CA LEU A 73 28.54 -31.02 -11.42
C LEU A 73 28.52 -32.25 -12.33
N SER A 74 28.96 -33.40 -11.82
CA SER A 74 29.02 -34.65 -12.60
C SER A 74 27.66 -35.30 -12.81
N ASN A 75 26.65 -34.96 -12.00
CA ASN A 75 25.33 -35.60 -12.02
C ASN A 75 24.17 -34.64 -12.34
N ILE A 76 24.48 -33.43 -12.80
CA ILE A 76 23.49 -32.40 -13.12
C ILE A 76 22.50 -32.83 -14.22
N GLY A 77 22.93 -33.71 -15.13
CA GLY A 77 22.11 -34.34 -16.16
C GLY A 77 21.56 -35.73 -15.78
N ASP A 78 21.31 -36.00 -14.49
CA ASP A 78 20.72 -37.29 -14.07
C ASP A 78 19.38 -37.52 -14.81
N PRO A 79 19.02 -38.73 -15.25
CA PRO A 79 17.78 -38.98 -15.99
C PRO A 79 16.50 -38.72 -15.16
N SER A 80 16.56 -38.81 -13.82
CA SER A 80 15.40 -38.54 -12.96
C SER A 80 15.18 -37.04 -12.74
N PRO A 81 13.99 -36.49 -13.06
CA PRO A 81 13.66 -35.09 -12.77
C PRO A 81 13.78 -34.73 -11.29
N LEU A 82 13.42 -35.65 -10.40
CA LEU A 82 13.49 -35.45 -8.95
C LEU A 82 14.95 -35.33 -8.46
N ILE A 83 15.83 -36.17 -8.98
CA ILE A 83 17.26 -36.13 -8.63
C ILE A 83 17.93 -34.89 -9.20
N ARG A 84 17.62 -34.54 -10.46
CA ARG A 84 18.09 -33.28 -11.03
C ARG A 84 17.67 -32.11 -10.15
N ALA A 85 16.37 -31.98 -9.83
CA ALA A 85 15.86 -30.90 -8.98
C ALA A 85 16.64 -30.75 -7.67
N THR A 86 16.89 -31.86 -6.98
CA THR A 86 17.64 -31.87 -5.72
C THR A 86 19.11 -31.48 -5.89
N ILE A 87 19.77 -31.91 -6.98
CA ILE A 87 21.15 -31.49 -7.30
C ILE A 87 21.20 -29.98 -7.58
N GLY A 88 20.24 -29.43 -8.32
CA GLY A 88 20.19 -28.00 -8.60
C GLY A 88 19.95 -27.16 -7.35
N ILE A 89 19.11 -27.63 -6.43
CA ILE A 89 18.89 -27.01 -5.12
C ILE A 89 20.20 -26.99 -4.31
N LEU A 90 20.99 -28.06 -4.36
CA LEU A 90 22.31 -28.09 -3.71
C LEU A 90 23.29 -27.11 -4.33
N ILE A 91 23.41 -27.08 -5.66
CA ILE A 91 24.30 -26.16 -6.39
C ILE A 91 23.98 -24.71 -6.04
N THR A 92 22.70 -24.32 -6.09
CA THR A 92 22.24 -22.97 -5.76
C THR A 92 22.47 -22.61 -4.31
N THR A 93 22.20 -23.54 -3.37
CA THR A 93 22.45 -23.32 -1.95
C THR A 93 23.94 -23.12 -1.67
N ILE A 94 24.81 -23.94 -2.29
CA ILE A 94 26.27 -23.81 -2.17
C ILE A 94 26.75 -22.46 -2.74
N ALA A 95 26.29 -22.09 -3.94
CA ALA A 95 26.65 -20.82 -4.56
C ALA A 95 26.23 -19.61 -3.71
N SER A 96 25.02 -19.66 -3.12
CA SER A 96 24.51 -18.59 -2.24
C SER A 96 25.29 -18.44 -0.93
N LYS A 97 25.82 -19.53 -0.37
CA LYS A 97 26.51 -19.53 0.93
C LYS A 97 28.02 -19.43 0.84
N GLY A 98 28.61 -19.83 -0.27
CA GLY A 98 30.04 -19.94 -0.47
C GLY A 98 30.72 -18.79 -1.19
N GLU A 99 29.97 -17.79 -1.64
CA GLU A 99 30.39 -16.78 -2.63
C GLU A 99 30.81 -17.43 -3.96
N LEU A 100 30.25 -16.96 -5.09
CA LEU A 100 30.45 -17.58 -6.40
C LEU A 100 31.92 -17.65 -6.83
N GLN A 101 32.74 -16.72 -6.34
CA GLN A 101 34.18 -16.62 -6.61
C GLN A 101 34.97 -17.84 -6.08
N THR A 102 34.43 -18.55 -5.09
CA THR A 102 35.08 -19.75 -4.52
C THR A 102 34.75 -21.05 -5.28
N TRP A 103 34.00 -20.95 -6.38
CA TRP A 103 33.66 -22.08 -7.24
C TRP A 103 33.85 -21.75 -8.74
N PRO A 104 35.10 -21.57 -9.19
CA PRO A 104 35.41 -21.08 -10.54
C PRO A 104 35.00 -22.05 -11.66
N GLU A 105 34.84 -23.35 -11.37
CA GLU A 105 34.45 -24.38 -12.36
C GLU A 105 32.95 -24.38 -12.68
N LEU A 106 32.11 -23.82 -11.81
CA LEU A 106 30.65 -23.89 -11.94
C LEU A 106 30.16 -23.25 -13.25
N LEU A 107 30.51 -21.99 -13.49
CA LEU A 107 30.02 -21.25 -14.65
C LEU A 107 30.49 -21.82 -15.99
N PRO A 108 31.80 -22.14 -16.19
CA PRO A 108 32.24 -22.79 -17.43
C PRO A 108 31.52 -24.12 -17.69
N GLN A 109 31.25 -24.89 -16.65
CA GLN A 109 30.61 -26.20 -16.80
C GLN A 109 29.12 -26.09 -17.10
N LEU A 110 28.39 -25.18 -16.45
CA LEU A 110 27.00 -24.87 -16.81
C LEU A 110 26.89 -24.36 -18.25
N CYS A 111 27.81 -23.47 -18.68
CA CYS A 111 27.84 -22.99 -20.07
C CYS A 111 28.10 -24.10 -21.09
N ASN A 112 28.95 -25.07 -20.76
CA ASN A 112 29.19 -26.22 -21.63
C ASN A 112 27.96 -27.14 -21.70
N LEU A 113 27.26 -27.33 -20.58
CA LEU A 113 26.06 -28.18 -20.51
C LEU A 113 24.85 -27.57 -21.20
N LEU A 114 24.78 -26.24 -21.34
CA LEU A 114 23.81 -25.56 -22.21
C LEU A 114 23.99 -25.88 -23.70
N ASN A 115 25.16 -26.39 -24.10
CA ASN A 115 25.41 -26.87 -25.47
C ASN A 115 25.21 -28.40 -25.60
N SER A 116 24.59 -29.04 -24.60
CA SER A 116 24.32 -30.48 -24.63
C SER A 116 23.22 -30.81 -25.65
N GLU A 117 23.35 -31.96 -26.31
CA GLU A 117 22.28 -32.51 -27.17
C GLU A 117 21.13 -33.12 -26.35
N ASP A 118 21.31 -33.32 -25.05
CA ASP A 118 20.25 -33.79 -24.15
C ASP A 118 19.36 -32.64 -23.67
N TYR A 119 18.11 -32.63 -24.18
CA TYR A 119 17.07 -31.65 -23.83
C TYR A 119 16.89 -31.51 -22.32
N ASN A 120 16.90 -32.62 -21.57
CA ASN A 120 16.66 -32.60 -20.12
C ASN A 120 17.78 -31.91 -19.36
N THR A 121 19.04 -32.11 -19.78
CA THR A 121 20.20 -31.42 -19.23
C THR A 121 20.18 -29.93 -19.57
N CYS A 122 19.81 -29.57 -20.80
CA CYS A 122 19.70 -28.17 -21.22
C CYS A 122 18.57 -27.41 -20.51
N GLU A 123 17.37 -27.98 -20.46
CA GLU A 123 16.21 -27.43 -19.76
C GLU A 123 16.51 -27.23 -18.27
N PHE A 124 17.11 -28.24 -17.65
CA PHE A 124 17.48 -28.21 -16.25
C PHE A 124 18.53 -27.13 -15.96
N VAL A 125 19.65 -27.11 -16.70
CA VAL A 125 20.69 -26.09 -16.52
C VAL A 125 20.14 -24.68 -16.76
N SER A 126 19.21 -24.51 -17.70
CA SER A 126 18.53 -23.24 -17.96
C SER A 126 17.72 -22.73 -16.76
N LYS A 127 16.91 -23.60 -16.14
CA LYS A 127 16.10 -23.27 -14.96
C LYS A 127 16.95 -22.84 -13.76
N TYR A 128 18.13 -23.42 -13.59
CA TYR A 128 19.02 -23.12 -12.46
C TYR A 128 20.04 -22.00 -12.72
N CYS A 129 20.44 -21.79 -13.98
CA CYS A 129 21.21 -20.62 -14.38
C CYS A 129 20.46 -19.33 -14.00
N ASN A 130 19.13 -19.28 -14.09
CA ASN A 130 18.32 -18.12 -13.68
C ASN A 130 18.60 -17.66 -12.23
N TYR A 131 18.74 -18.59 -11.27
CA TYR A 131 19.04 -18.26 -9.86
C TYR A 131 20.47 -17.73 -9.64
N ILE A 132 21.41 -18.15 -10.49
CA ILE A 132 22.82 -17.75 -10.42
C ILE A 132 23.07 -16.46 -11.26
N THR A 133 22.24 -16.20 -12.28
CA THR A 133 22.40 -15.12 -13.27
C THR A 133 22.34 -13.73 -12.63
N TYR A 134 21.52 -13.52 -11.60
CA TYR A 134 21.48 -12.23 -10.89
C TYR A 134 22.82 -11.87 -10.22
N GLN A 135 23.59 -12.87 -9.75
CA GLN A 135 24.93 -12.65 -9.20
C GLN A 135 26.04 -12.66 -10.28
N VAL A 136 25.87 -13.40 -11.38
CA VAL A 136 26.85 -13.55 -12.48
C VAL A 136 26.93 -12.34 -13.40
N LEU A 137 25.85 -11.58 -13.54
CA LEU A 137 25.77 -10.47 -14.49
C LEU A 137 26.74 -9.32 -14.18
N ASN A 138 27.22 -9.22 -12.94
CA ASN A 138 28.22 -8.24 -12.57
C ASN A 138 29.66 -8.62 -13.00
N ASP A 139 29.95 -9.89 -13.32
CA ASP A 139 31.34 -10.37 -13.46
C ASP A 139 31.71 -11.01 -14.82
N CYS A 140 30.76 -11.21 -15.75
CA CYS A 140 31.05 -11.93 -17.02
C CYS A 140 31.46 -11.06 -18.22
N SER A 141 32.31 -11.59 -19.10
CA SER A 141 32.76 -10.94 -20.36
C SER A 141 31.64 -10.80 -21.42
N PRO A 142 31.77 -9.89 -22.42
CA PRO A 142 30.71 -9.58 -23.40
C PRO A 142 30.22 -10.74 -24.27
N LYS A 143 31.04 -11.77 -24.50
CA LYS A 143 30.67 -12.93 -25.35
C LYS A 143 29.66 -13.87 -24.70
N ASN A 144 29.77 -14.10 -23.39
CA ASN A 144 28.87 -15.00 -22.66
C ASN A 144 27.48 -14.36 -22.45
N ARG A 145 27.41 -13.03 -22.44
CA ARG A 145 26.15 -12.27 -22.34
C ARG A 145 25.33 -12.31 -23.64
N TYR A 146 25.99 -12.31 -24.81
CA TYR A 146 25.32 -12.53 -26.11
C TYR A 146 24.72 -13.94 -26.27
N PHE A 147 25.35 -14.94 -25.64
CA PHE A 147 24.90 -16.34 -25.71
C PHE A 147 23.64 -16.57 -24.86
N SER A 148 23.55 -15.95 -23.69
CA SER A 148 22.33 -15.92 -22.86
C SER A 148 21.17 -15.23 -23.58
N PHE A 149 21.43 -14.11 -24.26
CA PHE A 149 20.43 -13.39 -25.05
C PHE A 149 19.90 -14.20 -26.25
N SER A 150 20.78 -14.93 -26.95
CA SER A 150 20.39 -15.80 -28.06
C SER A 150 19.56 -17.02 -27.61
N TRP A 151 19.63 -17.41 -26.33
CA TRP A 151 18.93 -18.57 -25.79
C TRP A 151 17.50 -18.25 -25.34
N TYR A 152 17.27 -17.07 -24.75
CA TYR A 152 15.89 -16.59 -24.48
C TYR A 152 15.08 -16.47 -25.78
N LEU A 153 15.70 -16.18 -26.92
CA LEU A 153 15.05 -16.20 -28.23
C LEU A 153 14.68 -17.61 -28.75
N ILE A 154 15.16 -18.69 -28.12
CA ILE A 154 15.00 -20.08 -28.59
C ILE A 154 14.04 -20.89 -27.68
N HIS A 155 13.91 -20.56 -26.38
CA HIS A 155 13.11 -21.33 -25.43
C HIS A 155 11.99 -20.53 -24.73
N PRO A 156 10.71 -20.99 -24.73
CA PRO A 156 9.55 -20.16 -24.39
C PRO A 156 9.27 -19.88 -22.90
N VAL A 157 10.20 -20.15 -21.99
CA VAL A 157 9.85 -20.38 -20.58
C VAL A 157 10.04 -19.15 -19.67
N HIS A 158 10.71 -18.07 -20.12
CA HIS A 158 10.96 -16.86 -19.31
C HIS A 158 11.28 -15.64 -20.19
N PHE A 159 10.28 -15.09 -20.88
CA PHE A 159 10.45 -13.95 -21.79
C PHE A 159 10.49 -12.60 -21.06
N ASP A 160 9.81 -12.49 -19.92
CA ASP A 160 9.86 -11.42 -18.93
C ASP A 160 11.29 -10.96 -18.61
N LEU A 161 12.19 -11.92 -18.38
CA LEU A 161 13.58 -11.67 -18.03
C LEU A 161 14.37 -10.98 -19.14
N MET A 162 13.90 -10.96 -20.40
CA MET A 162 14.57 -10.27 -21.51
C MET A 162 14.50 -8.74 -21.40
N ALA A 163 13.47 -8.18 -20.75
CA ALA A 163 13.26 -6.73 -20.69
C ALA A 163 14.39 -6.00 -19.92
N PRO A 164 14.83 -6.45 -18.72
CA PRO A 164 15.99 -5.87 -18.03
C PRO A 164 17.30 -5.91 -18.84
N PHE A 165 17.50 -6.93 -19.70
CA PHE A 165 18.67 -6.99 -20.57
C PHE A 165 18.69 -5.86 -21.61
N LEU A 166 17.53 -5.44 -22.14
CA LEU A 166 17.47 -4.33 -23.09
C LEU A 166 17.89 -3.00 -22.45
N THR A 167 17.57 -2.79 -21.17
CA THR A 167 18.01 -1.61 -20.40
C THR A 167 19.54 -1.58 -20.23
N ALA A 168 20.15 -2.74 -19.97
CA ALA A 168 21.60 -2.86 -19.80
C ALA A 168 22.39 -2.71 -21.11
N PHE A 169 21.77 -2.99 -22.26
CA PHE A 169 22.41 -2.97 -23.58
C PHE A 169 21.69 -2.01 -24.53
N LYS A 170 22.14 -0.75 -24.57
CA LYS A 170 21.72 0.31 -25.52
C LYS A 170 22.06 0.02 -27.00
N ASN A 171 21.98 -1.23 -27.46
CA ASN A 171 22.23 -1.60 -28.85
C ASN A 171 20.92 -1.71 -29.63
N VAL A 172 20.64 -0.65 -30.40
CA VAL A 172 19.46 -0.47 -31.27
C VAL A 172 19.25 -1.61 -32.30
N PHE A 173 20.29 -2.40 -32.61
CA PHE A 173 20.20 -3.48 -33.62
C PHE A 173 19.59 -4.79 -33.09
N LEU A 174 19.68 -5.09 -31.79
CA LEU A 174 19.06 -6.30 -31.21
C LEU A 174 17.60 -6.08 -30.82
N SER A 175 17.20 -4.85 -30.48
CA SER A 175 15.84 -4.54 -30.04
C SER A 175 14.78 -4.80 -31.11
N PHE A 176 15.06 -4.53 -32.40
CA PHE A 176 14.09 -4.73 -33.47
C PHE A 176 13.69 -6.22 -33.66
N PHE A 177 14.67 -7.13 -33.68
CA PHE A 177 14.38 -8.56 -33.83
C PHE A 177 13.66 -9.13 -32.61
N VAL A 178 14.02 -8.67 -31.42
CA VAL A 178 13.37 -9.08 -30.17
C VAL A 178 11.92 -8.60 -30.16
N PHE A 179 11.64 -7.34 -30.52
CA PHE A 179 10.26 -6.86 -30.54
C PHE A 179 9.41 -7.58 -31.58
N GLN A 180 9.92 -7.82 -32.78
CA GLN A 180 9.18 -8.60 -33.78
C GLN A 180 8.91 -10.03 -33.31
N TYR A 181 9.89 -10.66 -32.64
CA TYR A 181 9.72 -11.99 -32.05
C TYR A 181 8.70 -11.98 -30.91
N MET A 182 8.79 -11.03 -29.96
CA MET A 182 7.86 -10.91 -28.85
C MET A 182 6.45 -10.59 -29.33
N LEU A 183 6.27 -9.70 -30.30
CA LEU A 183 4.95 -9.41 -30.88
C LEU A 183 4.31 -10.68 -31.46
N GLN A 184 5.11 -11.57 -32.03
CA GLN A 184 4.63 -12.86 -32.51
C GLN A 184 4.35 -13.84 -31.37
N ARG A 185 5.20 -13.90 -30.33
CA ARG A 185 5.05 -14.81 -29.18
C ARG A 185 3.86 -14.43 -28.28
N THR A 186 3.55 -13.14 -28.12
CA THR A 186 2.35 -12.68 -27.40
C THR A 186 1.05 -13.12 -28.09
N GLN A 187 1.13 -13.56 -29.35
CA GLN A 187 0.01 -14.11 -30.11
C GLN A 187 0.13 -15.64 -30.32
N ASP A 188 0.95 -16.32 -29.51
CA ASP A 188 1.10 -17.77 -29.61
C ASP A 188 -0.21 -18.49 -29.21
N PRO A 189 -0.59 -19.59 -29.88
CA PRO A 189 -1.75 -20.38 -29.49
C PRO A 189 -1.62 -21.05 -28.11
N ASP A 190 -0.41 -21.23 -27.58
CA ASP A 190 -0.22 -21.64 -26.19
C ASP A 190 -0.31 -20.42 -25.27
N GLU A 191 -1.37 -20.34 -24.46
CA GLU A 191 -1.63 -19.21 -23.57
C GLU A 191 -0.49 -18.97 -22.57
N ASN A 192 0.26 -19.99 -22.15
CA ASN A 192 1.40 -19.81 -21.25
C ASN A 192 2.54 -19.07 -21.97
N VAL A 193 2.81 -19.43 -23.23
CA VAL A 193 3.82 -18.78 -24.06
C VAL A 193 3.41 -17.33 -24.34
N ALA A 194 2.13 -17.11 -24.62
CA ALA A 194 1.59 -15.77 -24.84
C ALA A 194 1.66 -14.91 -23.58
N LEU A 195 1.36 -15.46 -22.40
CA LEU A 195 1.45 -14.78 -21.10
C LEU A 195 2.88 -14.34 -20.80
N GLU A 196 3.85 -15.26 -20.85
CA GLU A 196 5.27 -14.96 -20.63
C GLU A 196 5.77 -13.88 -21.61
N ALA A 197 5.36 -13.97 -22.87
CA ALA A 197 5.69 -12.95 -23.87
C ALA A 197 4.96 -11.62 -23.65
N CYS A 198 3.81 -11.62 -22.96
CA CYS A 198 3.08 -10.42 -22.60
C CYS A 198 3.74 -9.71 -21.42
N GLU A 199 4.22 -10.46 -20.43
CA GLU A 199 4.94 -9.93 -19.25
C GLU A 199 6.19 -9.15 -19.65
N PHE A 200 6.85 -9.55 -20.74
CA PHE A 200 7.93 -8.77 -21.34
C PHE A 200 7.52 -7.30 -21.61
N TRP A 201 6.29 -7.05 -22.08
CA TRP A 201 5.83 -5.68 -22.35
C TRP A 201 5.55 -4.90 -21.07
N LEU A 202 4.98 -5.56 -20.07
CA LEU A 202 4.74 -4.99 -18.74
C LEU A 202 6.07 -4.55 -18.11
N THR A 203 7.03 -5.47 -18.00
CA THR A 203 8.36 -5.18 -17.45
C THR A 203 9.10 -4.13 -18.27
N LEU A 204 8.96 -4.13 -19.60
CA LEU A 204 9.57 -3.09 -20.45
C LEU A 204 8.95 -1.72 -20.20
N ALA A 205 7.65 -1.63 -19.93
CA ALA A 205 6.93 -0.38 -19.69
C ALA A 205 7.44 0.36 -18.44
N GLU A 206 7.84 -0.38 -17.40
CA GLU A 206 8.45 0.16 -16.18
C GLU A 206 9.87 0.72 -16.39
N GLN A 207 10.52 0.38 -17.52
CA GLN A 207 11.88 0.83 -17.78
C GLN A 207 11.91 2.26 -18.33
N PRO A 208 12.85 3.12 -17.88
CA PRO A 208 12.99 4.49 -18.38
C PRO A 208 13.21 4.61 -19.91
N ILE A 209 13.71 3.54 -20.54
CA ILE A 209 13.97 3.50 -21.99
C ILE A 209 12.73 3.18 -22.82
N CYS A 210 11.61 2.75 -22.20
CA CYS A 210 10.41 2.26 -22.88
C CYS A 210 9.95 3.18 -24.03
N LYS A 211 9.77 4.47 -23.72
CA LYS A 211 9.27 5.44 -24.69
C LYS A 211 10.16 5.54 -25.94
N GLU A 212 11.49 5.49 -25.78
CA GLU A 212 12.44 5.55 -26.90
C GLU A 212 12.34 4.31 -27.80
N VAL A 213 12.25 3.12 -27.22
CA VAL A 213 12.35 1.86 -27.98
C VAL A 213 11.01 1.39 -28.54
N LEU A 214 9.90 1.67 -27.86
CA LEU A 214 8.59 1.13 -28.18
C LEU A 214 7.74 2.05 -29.08
N SER A 215 8.07 3.35 -29.15
CA SER A 215 7.34 4.33 -29.98
C SER A 215 7.09 3.86 -31.43
N GLY A 216 8.08 3.20 -32.05
CA GLY A 216 7.97 2.69 -33.43
C GLY A 216 7.10 1.43 -33.59
N HIS A 217 6.70 0.80 -32.50
CA HIS A 217 6.01 -0.50 -32.49
C HIS A 217 4.59 -0.44 -31.91
N LEU A 218 4.17 0.70 -31.33
CA LEU A 218 2.84 0.88 -30.71
C LEU A 218 1.68 0.49 -31.64
N VAL A 219 1.77 0.88 -32.93
CA VAL A 219 0.74 0.56 -33.93
C VAL A 219 0.48 -0.94 -34.05
N GLN A 220 1.49 -1.78 -33.82
CA GLN A 220 1.39 -3.24 -33.87
C GLN A 220 1.05 -3.83 -32.50
N LEU A 221 1.66 -3.32 -31.43
CA LEU A 221 1.50 -3.85 -30.08
C LEU A 221 0.10 -3.61 -29.51
N ILE A 222 -0.44 -2.39 -29.68
CA ILE A 222 -1.70 -2.01 -29.02
C ILE A 222 -2.87 -2.90 -29.45
N PRO A 223 -3.09 -3.20 -30.74
CA PRO A 223 -4.11 -4.18 -31.14
C PRO A 223 -3.93 -5.58 -30.53
N ILE A 224 -2.68 -6.01 -30.29
CA ILE A 224 -2.36 -7.32 -29.72
C ILE A 224 -2.76 -7.35 -28.24
N LEU A 225 -2.34 -6.36 -27.45
CA LEU A 225 -2.70 -6.26 -26.04
C LEU A 225 -4.22 -6.15 -25.87
N VAL A 226 -4.86 -5.27 -26.64
CA VAL A 226 -6.32 -5.10 -26.64
C VAL A 226 -7.06 -6.41 -26.99
N ASN A 227 -6.50 -7.25 -27.86
CA ASN A 227 -7.08 -8.55 -28.16
C ASN A 227 -6.86 -9.56 -27.02
N GLY A 228 -5.70 -9.53 -26.35
CA GLY A 228 -5.37 -10.35 -25.19
C GLY A 228 -6.25 -10.06 -23.97
N MET A 229 -6.87 -8.88 -23.91
CA MET A 229 -7.79 -8.49 -22.83
C MET A 229 -9.18 -9.13 -22.91
N LYS A 230 -9.51 -9.92 -23.93
CA LYS A 230 -10.78 -10.67 -24.00
C LYS A 230 -10.73 -11.89 -23.08
N TYR A 231 -11.86 -12.23 -22.45
CA TYR A 231 -11.97 -13.48 -21.72
C TYR A 231 -11.74 -14.69 -22.64
N SER A 232 -10.94 -15.66 -22.19
CA SER A 232 -10.87 -16.97 -22.82
C SER A 232 -12.14 -17.77 -22.53
N GLU A 233 -12.43 -18.80 -23.34
CA GLU A 233 -13.55 -19.71 -23.04
C GLU A 233 -13.41 -20.39 -21.67
N ILE A 234 -12.16 -20.65 -21.26
CA ILE A 234 -11.83 -21.26 -19.97
C ILE A 234 -12.17 -20.29 -18.83
N ASP A 235 -11.79 -19.02 -18.95
CA ASP A 235 -12.12 -17.99 -17.95
C ASP A 235 -13.64 -17.83 -17.81
N ILE A 236 -14.37 -17.80 -18.92
CA ILE A 236 -15.84 -17.68 -18.89
C ILE A 236 -16.45 -18.85 -18.10
N ILE A 237 -15.92 -20.06 -18.26
CA ILE A 237 -16.39 -21.25 -17.54
C ILE A 237 -16.02 -21.18 -16.05
N LEU A 238 -14.75 -20.85 -15.73
CA LEU A 238 -14.25 -20.77 -14.35
C LEU A 238 -15.01 -19.72 -13.56
N LEU A 239 -15.18 -18.52 -14.13
CA LEU A 239 -15.90 -17.40 -13.53
C LEU A 239 -17.43 -17.60 -13.51
N LYS A 240 -17.92 -18.75 -13.99
CA LYS A 240 -19.34 -19.05 -14.13
C LYS A 240 -20.07 -17.92 -14.88
N GLY A 241 -19.50 -17.41 -15.97
CA GLY A 241 -19.96 -16.23 -16.72
C GLY A 241 -21.36 -16.30 -17.35
N ASP A 242 -22.07 -17.42 -17.20
CA ASP A 242 -23.49 -17.59 -17.53
C ASP A 242 -24.42 -17.53 -16.30
N VAL A 243 -23.89 -17.44 -15.09
CA VAL A 243 -24.64 -17.29 -13.84
C VAL A 243 -24.99 -15.82 -13.64
N GLU A 244 -26.24 -15.47 -13.92
CA GLU A 244 -26.76 -14.11 -13.72
C GLU A 244 -27.33 -13.88 -12.30
N GLU A 245 -27.67 -14.95 -11.58
CA GLU A 245 -28.25 -14.88 -10.23
C GLU A 245 -27.62 -15.93 -9.31
N ASP A 246 -26.87 -15.48 -8.29
CA ASP A 246 -26.26 -16.32 -7.26
C ASP A 246 -26.25 -15.67 -5.86
N GLU A 247 -26.97 -14.55 -5.67
CA GLU A 247 -27.08 -13.81 -4.40
C GLU A 247 -27.51 -14.66 -3.19
N ALA A 248 -28.30 -15.71 -3.42
CA ALA A 248 -28.83 -16.59 -2.38
C ALA A 248 -27.93 -17.79 -2.09
N VAL A 249 -26.82 -17.93 -2.83
CA VAL A 249 -25.87 -19.05 -2.68
C VAL A 249 -24.81 -18.65 -1.65
N PRO A 250 -24.75 -19.32 -0.48
CA PRO A 250 -23.74 -19.04 0.55
C PRO A 250 -22.32 -19.14 0.00
N ASP A 251 -21.42 -18.30 0.49
CA ASP A 251 -20.00 -18.36 0.12
C ASP A 251 -19.33 -19.60 0.72
N SER A 252 -18.37 -20.16 -0.02
CA SER A 252 -17.50 -21.22 0.50
C SER A 252 -16.43 -20.60 1.41
N GLU A 253 -16.06 -21.29 2.49
CA GLU A 253 -14.93 -20.88 3.34
C GLU A 253 -13.61 -20.75 2.56
N GLN A 254 -13.48 -21.45 1.43
CA GLN A 254 -12.31 -21.38 0.55
C GLN A 254 -12.29 -20.14 -0.36
N ASP A 255 -13.43 -19.49 -0.54
CA ASP A 255 -13.57 -18.30 -1.38
C ASP A 255 -13.36 -17.00 -0.56
N ILE A 256 -13.19 -17.13 0.77
CA ILE A 256 -12.98 -16.01 1.68
C ILE A 256 -11.48 -15.84 1.90
N LYS A 257 -10.92 -14.76 1.36
CA LYS A 257 -9.50 -14.43 1.50
C LYS A 257 -9.16 -14.11 2.97
N PRO A 258 -7.97 -14.52 3.46
CA PRO A 258 -7.45 -14.00 4.71
C PRO A 258 -7.30 -12.48 4.64
N ARG A 259 -7.93 -11.76 5.58
CA ARG A 259 -7.82 -10.31 5.70
C ARG A 259 -6.97 -9.95 6.92
N PHE A 260 -6.17 -8.91 6.77
CA PHE A 260 -5.30 -8.33 7.81
C PHE A 260 -5.68 -6.86 8.00
N HIS A 261 -5.59 -6.37 9.23
CA HIS A 261 -5.92 -4.99 9.54
C HIS A 261 -4.71 -4.07 9.27
N LYS A 262 -4.94 -2.91 8.63
CA LYS A 262 -3.91 -1.89 8.42
C LYS A 262 -4.07 -0.76 9.45
N SER A 263 -2.99 -0.45 10.18
CA SER A 263 -3.01 0.59 11.22
C SER A 263 -3.28 2.00 10.68
N ARG A 264 -4.08 2.78 11.42
CA ARG A 264 -4.42 4.17 11.11
C ARG A 264 -3.19 5.11 11.12
N THR A 265 -2.99 5.87 10.05
CA THR A 265 -2.01 6.97 9.97
C THR A 265 -2.71 8.31 10.10
N VAL A 266 -2.26 9.20 11.00
CA VAL A 266 -2.86 10.53 11.19
C VAL A 266 -2.43 11.49 10.07
N THR A 267 -3.37 11.93 9.24
CA THR A 267 -3.15 12.81 8.08
C THR A 267 -3.88 14.17 8.23
N LEU A 268 -3.55 15.14 7.37
CA LEU A 268 -4.16 16.47 7.33
C LEU A 268 -4.84 16.68 5.98
N GLN A 269 -5.83 17.58 5.93
CA GLN A 269 -6.56 17.91 4.70
C GLN A 269 -5.91 19.06 3.90
N HIS A 270 -5.81 18.92 2.57
CA HIS A 270 -5.19 19.90 1.66
C HIS A 270 -6.18 20.79 0.91
N GLU A 271 -5.80 22.04 0.60
CA GLU A 271 -6.61 22.96 -0.24
C GLU A 271 -6.53 22.57 -1.72
N GLY A 272 -7.70 22.41 -2.35
CA GLY A 272 -7.83 21.90 -3.72
C GLY A 272 -7.95 20.37 -3.71
N GLY A 273 -9.01 19.82 -4.29
CA GLY A 273 -9.18 18.38 -4.51
C GLY A 273 -8.23 17.81 -5.55
N GLU A 274 -7.01 18.35 -5.64
CA GLU A 274 -5.94 17.69 -6.38
C GLU A 274 -5.54 16.48 -5.53
N GLY A 275 -6.06 15.31 -5.91
CA GLY A 275 -5.58 14.01 -5.49
C GLY A 275 -4.15 13.78 -5.96
N GLU A 276 -3.22 14.63 -5.52
CA GLU A 276 -1.79 14.34 -5.61
C GLU A 276 -1.43 13.47 -4.41
N GLU A 277 -1.52 12.16 -4.66
CA GLU A 277 -0.65 11.11 -4.17
C GLU A 277 0.17 11.52 -2.93
N GLY A 278 -0.45 11.47 -1.75
CA GLY A 278 0.27 10.78 -0.68
C GLY A 278 0.54 9.38 -1.22
N GLU A 279 1.79 8.94 -1.22
CA GLU A 279 2.24 7.63 -1.69
C GLU A 279 1.45 6.49 -1.00
N ASN A 280 0.20 6.28 -1.44
CA ASN A 280 -0.63 5.10 -1.26
C ASN A 280 -0.42 4.16 -2.46
N ILE A 281 0.76 4.23 -3.09
CA ILE A 281 1.12 3.36 -4.22
C ILE A 281 1.25 1.90 -3.74
N ASP A 282 1.36 1.67 -2.43
CA ASP A 282 1.38 0.33 -1.84
C ASP A 282 0.00 -0.12 -1.30
N GLU A 283 -1.09 0.67 -1.45
CA GLU A 283 -2.37 0.35 -0.79
C GLU A 283 -3.38 -0.45 -1.63
N ASP A 284 -3.27 -0.45 -2.96
CA ASP A 284 -4.25 -1.07 -3.88
C ASP A 284 -3.81 -2.38 -4.56
N ASP A 285 -2.55 -2.81 -4.41
CA ASP A 285 -2.02 -3.99 -5.12
C ASP A 285 -2.50 -5.35 -4.56
N ASP A 286 -3.16 -5.37 -3.39
CA ASP A 286 -3.56 -6.62 -2.71
C ASP A 286 -5.00 -7.09 -3.00
N ASP A 287 -5.87 -6.26 -3.61
CA ASP A 287 -7.30 -6.58 -3.74
C ASP A 287 -7.67 -7.37 -5.01
N ASP A 288 -6.82 -7.41 -6.04
CA ASP A 288 -7.16 -7.96 -7.37
C ASP A 288 -6.98 -9.49 -7.55
N ASP A 289 -6.61 -10.22 -6.50
CA ASP A 289 -6.33 -11.67 -6.63
C ASP A 289 -7.51 -12.57 -6.22
N ASP A 290 -8.71 -12.34 -6.77
CA ASP A 290 -9.86 -13.25 -6.65
C ASP A 290 -9.38 -14.70 -6.87
N THR A 291 -9.47 -15.57 -5.85
CA THR A 291 -8.87 -16.93 -5.83
C THR A 291 -9.36 -17.86 -6.95
N LEU A 292 -10.32 -17.40 -7.76
CA LEU A 292 -10.82 -18.06 -8.96
C LEU A 292 -10.12 -17.64 -10.25
N SER A 293 -9.27 -16.61 -10.24
CA SER A 293 -8.65 -16.03 -11.43
C SER A 293 -7.14 -15.86 -11.21
N ASP A 294 -6.40 -16.95 -11.32
CA ASP A 294 -4.93 -16.93 -11.45
C ASP A 294 -4.47 -15.84 -12.43
N TRP A 295 -3.26 -15.30 -12.21
CA TRP A 295 -2.61 -14.39 -13.14
C TRP A 295 -2.60 -14.99 -14.56
N ASN A 296 -3.22 -14.29 -15.51
CA ASN A 296 -3.47 -14.80 -16.86
C ASN A 296 -3.19 -13.75 -17.94
N LEU A 297 -3.22 -14.17 -19.21
CA LEU A 297 -2.93 -13.29 -20.35
C LEU A 297 -3.80 -12.03 -20.37
N ARG A 298 -5.06 -12.14 -19.96
CA ARG A 298 -5.99 -11.01 -19.90
C ARG A 298 -5.56 -9.96 -18.87
N LYS A 299 -5.26 -10.37 -17.63
CA LYS A 299 -4.77 -9.48 -16.57
C LYS A 299 -3.44 -8.84 -16.98
N CYS A 300 -2.50 -9.65 -17.49
CA CYS A 300 -1.20 -9.17 -17.95
C CYS A 300 -1.32 -8.15 -19.10
N SER A 301 -2.21 -8.40 -20.07
CA SER A 301 -2.45 -7.46 -21.19
C SER A 301 -3.04 -6.13 -20.70
N ALA A 302 -3.96 -6.17 -19.73
CA ALA A 302 -4.56 -4.98 -19.14
C ALA A 302 -3.53 -4.17 -18.34
N ALA A 303 -2.76 -4.82 -17.46
CA ALA A 303 -1.68 -4.21 -16.69
C ALA A 303 -0.62 -3.59 -17.60
N ALA A 304 -0.18 -4.32 -18.64
CA ALA A 304 0.78 -3.80 -19.62
C ALA A 304 0.22 -2.55 -20.33
N LEU A 305 -1.06 -2.55 -20.67
CA LEU A 305 -1.68 -1.40 -21.32
C LEU A 305 -1.82 -0.19 -20.38
N ASP A 306 -2.11 -0.41 -19.10
CA ASP A 306 -2.21 0.63 -18.07
C ASP A 306 -0.85 1.34 -17.86
N VAL A 307 0.22 0.57 -17.62
CA VAL A 307 1.56 1.14 -17.49
C VAL A 307 1.99 1.87 -18.77
N LEU A 308 1.67 1.33 -19.95
CA LEU A 308 1.91 2.02 -21.21
C LEU A 308 1.11 3.32 -21.37
N ALA A 309 -0.13 3.37 -20.87
CA ALA A 309 -0.92 4.59 -20.85
C ALA A 309 -0.25 5.66 -19.98
N ASN A 310 0.32 5.27 -18.83
CA ASN A 310 1.07 6.19 -17.96
C ASN A 310 2.38 6.69 -18.58
N VAL A 311 3.08 5.84 -19.35
CA VAL A 311 4.34 6.20 -20.04
C VAL A 311 4.10 7.10 -21.26
N PHE A 312 3.12 6.75 -22.10
CA PHE A 312 2.88 7.44 -23.37
C PHE A 312 1.86 8.57 -23.26
N ARG A 313 0.99 8.54 -22.25
CA ARG A 313 -0.12 9.48 -22.05
C ARG A 313 -0.96 9.61 -23.33
N ASP A 314 -1.40 10.82 -23.65
CA ASP A 314 -2.24 11.12 -24.81
C ASP A 314 -1.65 10.68 -26.16
N ASP A 315 -0.33 10.41 -26.26
CA ASP A 315 0.31 9.86 -27.46
C ASP A 315 -0.24 8.46 -27.82
N LEU A 316 -0.84 7.75 -26.88
CA LEU A 316 -1.42 6.42 -27.08
C LEU A 316 -2.80 6.45 -27.75
N LEU A 317 -3.56 7.54 -27.55
CA LEU A 317 -4.96 7.66 -27.97
C LEU A 317 -5.21 7.50 -29.47
N PRO A 318 -4.37 8.02 -30.39
CA PRO A 318 -4.57 7.81 -31.83
C PRO A 318 -4.58 6.34 -32.25
N HIS A 319 -3.93 5.46 -31.47
CA HIS A 319 -3.88 4.02 -31.72
C HIS A 319 -5.06 3.27 -31.07
N LEU A 320 -5.57 3.77 -29.94
CA LEU A 320 -6.63 3.15 -29.17
C LEU A 320 -8.04 3.55 -29.61
N LEU A 321 -8.28 4.83 -29.90
CA LEU A 321 -9.61 5.35 -30.21
C LEU A 321 -10.32 4.63 -31.36
N PRO A 322 -9.63 4.26 -32.48
CA PRO A 322 -10.26 3.47 -33.53
C PRO A 322 -10.73 2.10 -33.05
N LEU A 323 -9.92 1.43 -32.20
CA LEU A 323 -10.26 0.12 -31.64
C LEU A 323 -11.43 0.23 -30.66
N LEU A 324 -11.36 1.19 -29.72
CA LEU A 324 -12.41 1.43 -28.73
C LEU A 324 -13.79 1.64 -29.37
N LYS A 325 -13.84 2.38 -30.48
CA LYS A 325 -15.09 2.62 -31.22
C LYS A 325 -15.74 1.32 -31.71
N ASP A 326 -14.94 0.36 -32.17
CA ASP A 326 -15.44 -0.91 -32.68
C ASP A 326 -15.78 -1.89 -31.54
N LEU A 327 -15.12 -1.76 -30.38
CA LEU A 327 -15.31 -2.63 -29.22
C LEU A 327 -16.52 -2.22 -28.37
N LEU A 328 -16.61 -0.95 -27.93
CA LEU A 328 -17.57 -0.46 -26.92
C LEU A 328 -19.04 -0.63 -27.31
N PHE A 329 -19.34 -0.72 -28.60
CA PHE A 329 -20.69 -0.84 -29.15
C PHE A 329 -20.94 -2.19 -29.83
N HIS A 330 -20.01 -3.15 -29.69
CA HIS A 330 -20.14 -4.45 -30.30
C HIS A 330 -21.32 -5.25 -29.69
N PRO A 331 -22.10 -6.01 -30.50
CA PRO A 331 -23.23 -6.78 -30.00
C PRO A 331 -22.83 -8.02 -29.19
N ASP A 332 -21.65 -8.58 -29.45
CA ASP A 332 -21.05 -9.64 -28.64
C ASP A 332 -20.52 -9.05 -27.33
N TRP A 333 -20.98 -9.62 -26.22
CA TRP A 333 -20.67 -9.14 -24.89
C TRP A 333 -19.18 -9.30 -24.56
N VAL A 334 -18.50 -10.35 -25.04
CA VAL A 334 -17.06 -10.55 -24.75
C VAL A 334 -16.22 -9.43 -25.34
N VAL A 335 -16.56 -9.01 -26.57
CA VAL A 335 -15.88 -7.91 -27.27
C VAL A 335 -16.22 -6.55 -26.67
N LYS A 336 -17.49 -6.36 -26.27
CA LYS A 336 -17.93 -5.15 -25.59
C LYS A 336 -17.24 -4.99 -24.25
N GLU A 337 -17.25 -6.04 -23.44
CA GLU A 337 -16.64 -6.13 -22.13
C GLU A 337 -15.14 -5.79 -22.19
N SER A 338 -14.39 -6.38 -23.14
CA SER A 338 -12.97 -6.05 -23.32
C SER A 338 -12.76 -4.58 -23.70
N GLY A 339 -13.67 -3.98 -24.48
CA GLY A 339 -13.63 -2.55 -24.78
C GLY A 339 -13.84 -1.66 -23.56
N ILE A 340 -14.72 -2.07 -22.64
CA ILE A 340 -14.97 -1.36 -21.38
C ILE A 340 -13.72 -1.47 -20.48
N LEU A 341 -13.13 -2.67 -20.35
CA LEU A 341 -11.87 -2.87 -19.63
C LEU A 341 -10.74 -1.99 -20.18
N VAL A 342 -10.56 -1.94 -21.51
CA VAL A 342 -9.55 -1.06 -22.15
C VAL A 342 -9.78 0.40 -21.78
N LEU A 343 -11.04 0.86 -21.77
CA LEU A 343 -11.38 2.24 -21.43
C LEU A 343 -11.04 2.59 -19.98
N GLY A 344 -11.19 1.64 -19.03
CA GLY A 344 -10.80 1.82 -17.63
C GLY A 344 -9.28 1.75 -17.42
N ALA A 345 -8.60 0.80 -18.08
CA ALA A 345 -7.15 0.62 -17.98
C ALA A 345 -6.34 1.83 -18.44
N ILE A 346 -6.85 2.62 -19.39
CA ILE A 346 -6.14 3.82 -19.88
C ILE A 346 -6.51 5.10 -19.14
N ALA A 347 -7.44 5.04 -18.18
CA ALA A 347 -8.05 6.21 -17.58
C ALA A 347 -7.01 7.12 -16.93
N GLU A 348 -6.15 6.57 -16.08
CA GLU A 348 -5.14 7.30 -15.31
C GLU A 348 -4.13 8.02 -16.22
N GLY A 349 -3.49 7.27 -17.13
CA GLY A 349 -2.47 7.81 -18.01
C GLY A 349 -2.98 8.74 -19.11
N CYS A 350 -4.22 8.55 -19.58
CA CYS A 350 -4.77 9.26 -20.75
C CYS A 350 -5.99 10.16 -20.41
N VAL A 351 -6.28 10.43 -19.13
CA VAL A 351 -7.51 11.14 -18.72
C VAL A 351 -7.69 12.46 -19.46
N GLN A 352 -6.63 13.26 -19.62
CA GLN A 352 -6.70 14.59 -20.23
C GLN A 352 -7.12 14.54 -21.70
N GLY A 353 -6.53 13.65 -22.49
CA GLY A 353 -6.93 13.42 -23.87
C GLY A 353 -8.29 12.72 -24.01
N MET A 354 -8.78 12.04 -22.96
CA MET A 354 -10.09 11.38 -22.94
C MET A 354 -11.25 12.32 -22.58
N VAL A 355 -11.01 13.43 -21.85
CA VAL A 355 -12.04 14.42 -21.45
C VAL A 355 -13.01 14.81 -22.58
N PRO A 356 -12.59 15.07 -23.83
CA PRO A 356 -13.50 15.43 -24.92
C PRO A 356 -14.55 14.36 -25.27
N TYR A 357 -14.29 13.09 -24.93
CA TYR A 357 -15.15 11.95 -25.25
C TYR A 357 -16.03 11.52 -24.06
N LEU A 358 -15.64 11.85 -22.82
CA LEU A 358 -16.37 11.49 -21.60
C LEU A 358 -17.86 11.91 -21.59
N PRO A 359 -18.28 13.07 -22.14
CA PRO A 359 -19.68 13.43 -22.21
C PRO A 359 -20.58 12.43 -22.97
N GLU A 360 -20.01 11.64 -23.89
CA GLU A 360 -20.72 10.57 -24.61
C GLU A 360 -20.46 9.20 -23.96
N LEU A 361 -19.22 8.93 -23.53
CA LEU A 361 -18.81 7.64 -22.99
C LEU A 361 -19.43 7.36 -21.61
N ILE A 362 -19.49 8.33 -20.70
CA ILE A 362 -20.03 8.12 -19.34
C ILE A 362 -21.52 7.74 -19.38
N PRO A 363 -22.41 8.46 -20.10
CA PRO A 363 -23.79 8.02 -20.25
C PRO A 363 -23.95 6.63 -20.87
N HIS A 364 -23.07 6.25 -21.81
CA HIS A 364 -23.06 4.90 -22.39
C HIS A 364 -22.66 3.83 -21.36
N LEU A 365 -21.61 4.08 -20.58
CA LEU A 365 -21.19 3.18 -19.50
C LEU A 365 -22.26 3.03 -18.42
N ILE A 366 -22.97 4.11 -18.06
CA ILE A 366 -24.12 4.04 -17.14
C ILE A 366 -25.21 3.13 -17.71
N GLN A 367 -25.45 3.12 -19.03
CA GLN A 367 -26.36 2.15 -19.65
C GLN A 367 -25.84 0.71 -19.59
N CYS A 368 -24.52 0.51 -19.67
CA CYS A 368 -23.89 -0.81 -19.54
C CYS A 368 -24.06 -1.42 -18.12
N LEU A 369 -24.28 -0.61 -17.08
CA LEU A 369 -24.68 -1.11 -15.76
C LEU A 369 -26.01 -1.88 -15.81
N CYS A 370 -26.85 -1.66 -16.83
CA CYS A 370 -28.10 -2.38 -17.03
C CYS A 370 -27.98 -3.54 -18.04
N ASP A 371 -26.77 -3.93 -18.46
CA ASP A 371 -26.58 -5.03 -19.42
C ASP A 371 -27.06 -6.38 -18.85
N LYS A 372 -27.56 -7.23 -19.73
CA LYS A 372 -28.05 -8.57 -19.38
C LYS A 372 -26.94 -9.51 -18.90
N LYS A 373 -25.66 -9.20 -19.14
CA LYS A 373 -24.51 -10.02 -18.76
C LYS A 373 -23.83 -9.49 -17.52
N ALA A 374 -23.74 -10.30 -16.46
CA ALA A 374 -23.15 -9.93 -15.18
C ALA A 374 -21.70 -9.41 -15.32
N LEU A 375 -20.88 -10.06 -16.14
CA LEU A 375 -19.49 -9.64 -16.38
C LEU A 375 -19.38 -8.24 -17.03
N VAL A 376 -20.33 -7.88 -17.90
CA VAL A 376 -20.39 -6.53 -18.48
C VAL A 376 -20.77 -5.49 -17.42
N ARG A 377 -21.74 -5.82 -16.55
CA ARG A 377 -22.14 -4.93 -15.45
C ARG A 377 -20.99 -4.70 -14.48
N SER A 378 -20.29 -5.77 -14.10
CA SER A 378 -19.14 -5.73 -13.18
C SER A 378 -18.02 -4.84 -13.71
N ILE A 379 -17.57 -5.03 -14.96
CA ILE A 379 -16.50 -4.19 -15.52
C ILE A 379 -16.94 -2.74 -15.76
N ALA A 380 -18.23 -2.51 -16.01
CA ALA A 380 -18.78 -1.17 -16.12
C ALA A 380 -18.73 -0.42 -14.79
N CYS A 381 -19.00 -1.09 -13.65
CA CYS A 381 -18.82 -0.50 -12.31
C CYS A 381 -17.38 -0.02 -12.12
N TRP A 382 -16.40 -0.91 -12.32
CA TRP A 382 -14.98 -0.59 -12.17
C TRP A 382 -14.52 0.52 -13.12
N THR A 383 -14.90 0.44 -14.40
CA THR A 383 -14.51 1.47 -15.38
C THR A 383 -15.10 2.84 -15.04
N LEU A 384 -16.33 2.90 -14.52
CA LEU A 384 -16.95 4.15 -14.09
C LEU A 384 -16.25 4.76 -12.88
N SER A 385 -15.76 3.96 -11.93
CA SER A 385 -15.04 4.49 -10.76
C SER A 385 -13.69 5.11 -11.16
N ARG A 386 -13.00 4.57 -12.17
CA ARG A 386 -11.76 5.16 -12.73
C ARG A 386 -11.94 6.56 -13.32
N TYR A 387 -13.19 7.00 -13.57
CA TYR A 387 -13.51 8.36 -14.02
C TYR A 387 -14.36 9.15 -12.99
N ALA A 388 -14.44 8.70 -11.74
CA ALA A 388 -15.27 9.31 -10.69
C ALA A 388 -14.92 10.79 -10.45
N HIS A 389 -13.63 11.14 -10.36
CA HIS A 389 -13.16 12.53 -10.23
C HIS A 389 -13.76 13.44 -11.33
N TRP A 390 -13.72 13.00 -12.59
CA TRP A 390 -14.33 13.76 -13.68
C TRP A 390 -15.84 13.90 -13.49
N VAL A 391 -16.54 12.82 -13.15
CA VAL A 391 -17.99 12.82 -12.94
C VAL A 391 -18.42 13.81 -11.84
N VAL A 392 -17.68 13.84 -10.73
CA VAL A 392 -17.93 14.73 -9.58
C VAL A 392 -17.65 16.19 -9.93
N SER A 393 -16.66 16.46 -10.79
CA SER A 393 -16.34 17.82 -11.25
C SER A 393 -17.41 18.46 -12.16
N GLN A 394 -18.36 17.67 -12.67
CA GLN A 394 -19.44 18.13 -13.54
C GLN A 394 -20.72 18.52 -12.76
N PRO A 395 -21.68 19.24 -13.39
CA PRO A 395 -22.96 19.52 -12.74
C PRO A 395 -23.65 18.23 -12.23
N PRO A 396 -24.04 18.16 -10.94
CA PRO A 396 -24.45 16.90 -10.31
C PRO A 396 -25.60 16.15 -11.00
N ASP A 397 -26.60 16.88 -11.51
CA ASP A 397 -27.76 16.28 -12.19
C ASP A 397 -27.41 15.67 -13.57
N ALA A 398 -26.27 16.02 -14.16
CA ALA A 398 -25.90 15.55 -15.50
C ALA A 398 -25.30 14.14 -15.50
N TYR A 399 -24.42 13.84 -14.53
CA TYR A 399 -23.65 12.59 -14.52
C TYR A 399 -23.61 11.92 -13.14
N LEU A 400 -23.24 12.64 -12.08
CA LEU A 400 -23.10 12.08 -10.72
C LEU A 400 -24.38 11.41 -10.24
N LYS A 401 -25.51 12.11 -10.29
CA LYS A 401 -26.78 11.59 -9.80
C LYS A 401 -27.28 10.37 -10.60
N PRO A 402 -27.29 10.37 -11.95
CA PRO A 402 -27.57 9.16 -12.73
C PRO A 402 -26.62 8.00 -12.40
N LEU A 403 -25.31 8.25 -12.30
CA LEU A 403 -24.32 7.24 -11.98
C LEU A 403 -24.57 6.61 -10.61
N MET A 404 -24.64 7.43 -9.56
CA MET A 404 -24.96 7.00 -8.20
C MET A 404 -26.26 6.20 -8.15
N THR A 405 -27.31 6.65 -8.86
CA THR A 405 -28.60 5.95 -8.86
C THR A 405 -28.51 4.55 -9.45
N GLU A 406 -27.79 4.37 -10.56
CA GLU A 406 -27.63 3.05 -11.18
C GLU A 406 -26.63 2.16 -10.43
N LEU A 407 -25.55 2.73 -9.86
CA LEU A 407 -24.62 1.99 -8.99
C LEU A 407 -25.31 1.46 -7.73
N LEU A 408 -26.14 2.25 -7.06
CA LEU A 408 -26.92 1.80 -5.90
C LEU A 408 -27.87 0.63 -6.26
N LYS A 409 -28.41 0.60 -7.48
CA LYS A 409 -29.17 -0.57 -7.95
C LYS A 409 -28.27 -1.79 -8.22
N ARG A 410 -27.00 -1.60 -8.55
CA ARG A 410 -26.01 -2.68 -8.76
C ARG A 410 -25.41 -3.20 -7.45
N ILE A 411 -25.35 -2.38 -6.41
CA ILE A 411 -25.11 -2.86 -5.04
C ILE A 411 -26.16 -3.92 -4.68
N LEU A 412 -27.39 -3.80 -5.19
CA LEU A 412 -28.45 -4.80 -4.96
C LEU A 412 -28.64 -5.81 -6.12
N ASP A 413 -27.61 -6.04 -6.96
CA ASP A 413 -27.67 -6.96 -8.11
C ASP A 413 -27.94 -8.42 -7.68
N GLY A 414 -28.47 -9.22 -8.62
CA GLY A 414 -28.70 -10.65 -8.45
C GLY A 414 -27.43 -11.50 -8.42
N ASN A 415 -26.33 -10.95 -8.92
CA ASN A 415 -25.04 -11.62 -9.02
C ASN A 415 -24.05 -11.05 -7.98
N LYS A 416 -23.39 -11.93 -7.21
CA LYS A 416 -22.45 -11.55 -6.15
C LYS A 416 -21.22 -10.80 -6.66
N ARG A 417 -20.71 -11.13 -7.85
CA ARG A 417 -19.58 -10.40 -8.46
C ARG A 417 -19.96 -8.97 -8.83
N VAL A 418 -21.21 -8.76 -9.28
CA VAL A 418 -21.71 -7.41 -9.58
C VAL A 418 -21.93 -6.61 -8.30
N GLN A 419 -22.41 -7.25 -7.23
CA GLN A 419 -22.53 -6.61 -5.91
C GLN A 419 -21.17 -6.12 -5.40
N GLU A 420 -20.15 -6.98 -5.42
CA GLU A 420 -18.76 -6.65 -5.08
C GLU A 420 -18.25 -5.48 -5.91
N ALA A 421 -18.24 -5.60 -7.25
CA ALA A 421 -17.75 -4.55 -8.14
C ALA A 421 -18.52 -3.23 -8.00
N ALA A 422 -19.83 -3.27 -7.76
CA ALA A 422 -20.65 -2.08 -7.55
C ALA A 422 -20.38 -1.42 -6.20
N CYS A 423 -20.17 -2.21 -5.14
CA CYS A 423 -19.88 -1.70 -3.80
C CYS A 423 -18.51 -1.02 -3.77
N SER A 424 -17.48 -1.66 -4.33
CA SER A 424 -16.13 -1.07 -4.44
C SER A 424 -16.13 0.19 -5.32
N ALA A 425 -16.79 0.15 -6.48
CA ALA A 425 -16.91 1.34 -7.34
C ALA A 425 -17.67 2.49 -6.67
N PHE A 426 -18.63 2.16 -5.79
CA PHE A 426 -19.36 3.16 -5.03
C PHE A 426 -18.51 3.77 -3.91
N ALA A 427 -17.68 2.98 -3.22
CA ALA A 427 -16.73 3.48 -2.23
C ALA A 427 -15.74 4.49 -2.85
N THR A 428 -15.17 4.19 -4.02
CA THR A 428 -14.34 5.17 -4.76
C THR A 428 -15.12 6.45 -5.12
N LEU A 429 -16.40 6.32 -5.49
CA LEU A 429 -17.24 7.49 -5.77
C LEU A 429 -17.52 8.31 -4.50
N GLU A 430 -17.61 7.67 -3.34
CA GLU A 430 -17.77 8.35 -2.04
C GLU A 430 -16.56 9.20 -1.71
N GLU A 431 -15.35 8.65 -1.86
CA GLU A 431 -14.08 9.36 -1.64
C GLU A 431 -13.97 10.61 -2.52
N GLU A 432 -14.31 10.47 -3.81
CA GLU A 432 -14.27 11.58 -4.76
C GLU A 432 -15.37 12.63 -4.50
N ALA A 433 -16.59 12.19 -4.20
CA ALA A 433 -17.74 13.07 -4.04
C ALA A 433 -17.77 13.78 -2.69
N CYS A 434 -17.26 13.16 -1.62
CA CYS A 434 -17.26 13.71 -0.27
C CYS A 434 -18.63 14.30 0.13
N THR A 435 -18.68 15.60 0.43
CA THR A 435 -19.88 16.31 0.86
C THR A 435 -20.94 16.47 -0.23
N GLU A 436 -20.61 16.25 -1.50
CA GLU A 436 -21.58 16.28 -2.61
C GLU A 436 -22.63 15.16 -2.51
N LEU A 437 -22.38 14.13 -1.69
CA LEU A 437 -23.33 13.04 -1.42
C LEU A 437 -24.38 13.38 -0.35
N VAL A 438 -24.14 14.41 0.48
CA VAL A 438 -25.04 14.80 1.58
C VAL A 438 -26.51 14.96 1.15
N PRO A 439 -26.84 15.57 -0.01
CA PRO A 439 -28.22 15.68 -0.48
C PRO A 439 -28.93 14.35 -0.75
N TYR A 440 -28.17 13.27 -0.95
CA TYR A 440 -28.65 11.94 -1.33
C TYR A 440 -28.52 10.90 -0.21
N LEU A 441 -27.97 11.29 0.94
CA LEU A 441 -27.57 10.40 2.03
C LEU A 441 -28.69 9.46 2.49
N GLY A 442 -29.93 9.93 2.58
CA GLY A 442 -31.07 9.09 2.95
C GLY A 442 -31.29 7.92 1.98
N PHE A 443 -31.15 8.15 0.67
CA PHE A 443 -31.32 7.11 -0.36
C PHE A 443 -30.14 6.14 -0.41
N ILE A 444 -28.93 6.66 -0.21
CA ILE A 444 -27.71 5.85 -0.11
C ILE A 444 -27.84 4.89 1.07
N LEU A 445 -28.17 5.40 2.26
CA LEU A 445 -28.31 4.60 3.47
C LEU A 445 -29.42 3.56 3.36
N ASP A 446 -30.56 3.88 2.75
CA ASP A 446 -31.64 2.90 2.55
C ASP A 446 -31.15 1.69 1.71
N THR A 447 -30.28 1.94 0.74
CA THR A 447 -29.69 0.90 -0.12
C THR A 447 -28.67 0.06 0.64
N LEU A 448 -27.70 0.69 1.31
CA LEU A 448 -26.65 -0.01 2.07
C LEU A 448 -27.24 -0.81 3.24
N VAL A 449 -28.24 -0.25 3.94
CA VAL A 449 -28.95 -0.96 5.02
C VAL A 449 -29.71 -2.17 4.49
N PHE A 450 -30.30 -2.08 3.29
CA PHE A 450 -30.96 -3.22 2.66
C PHE A 450 -29.95 -4.32 2.27
N ALA A 451 -28.74 -3.95 1.84
CA ALA A 451 -27.69 -4.89 1.45
C ALA A 451 -27.29 -5.86 2.58
N PHE A 452 -27.34 -5.44 3.86
CA PHE A 452 -27.10 -6.35 5.01
C PHE A 452 -27.99 -7.59 5.01
N GLY A 453 -29.23 -7.49 4.52
CA GLY A 453 -30.17 -8.60 4.46
C GLY A 453 -30.05 -9.45 3.19
N LYS A 454 -29.22 -9.02 2.22
CA LYS A 454 -29.08 -9.61 0.90
C LYS A 454 -27.70 -10.23 0.69
N TYR A 455 -26.66 -9.60 1.23
CA TYR A 455 -25.27 -10.00 1.04
C TYR A 455 -24.94 -11.30 1.76
N GLN A 456 -24.15 -12.12 1.08
CA GLN A 456 -23.45 -13.24 1.70
C GLN A 456 -22.16 -12.72 2.36
N HIS A 457 -21.44 -13.63 3.00
CA HIS A 457 -20.30 -13.29 3.86
C HIS A 457 -19.21 -12.49 3.14
N LYS A 458 -18.75 -12.88 1.95
CA LYS A 458 -17.68 -12.19 1.20
C LYS A 458 -18.04 -10.72 0.96
N ASN A 459 -19.23 -10.48 0.40
CA ASN A 459 -19.67 -9.12 0.05
C ASN A 459 -20.04 -8.28 1.27
N LEU A 460 -20.42 -8.91 2.39
CA LEU A 460 -20.69 -8.20 3.63
C LEU A 460 -19.44 -7.49 4.16
N LEU A 461 -18.24 -8.05 3.94
CA LEU A 461 -16.99 -7.41 4.32
C LEU A 461 -16.78 -6.08 3.56
N ILE A 462 -17.03 -6.10 2.25
CA ILE A 462 -16.93 -4.92 1.36
C ILE A 462 -18.00 -3.87 1.71
N LEU A 463 -19.17 -4.32 2.17
CA LEU A 463 -20.23 -3.42 2.63
C LEU A 463 -19.81 -2.63 3.88
N TYR A 464 -19.04 -3.23 4.80
CA TYR A 464 -18.52 -2.49 5.96
C TYR A 464 -17.58 -1.38 5.51
N ASP A 465 -16.69 -1.67 4.56
CA ASP A 465 -15.74 -0.69 4.03
C ASP A 465 -16.47 0.49 3.38
N ALA A 466 -17.44 0.22 2.50
CA ALA A 466 -18.26 1.26 1.87
C ALA A 466 -19.01 2.12 2.91
N ILE A 467 -19.52 1.53 4.00
CA ILE A 467 -20.17 2.30 5.07
C ILE A 467 -19.14 3.17 5.82
N GLY A 468 -17.94 2.64 6.06
CA GLY A 468 -16.83 3.38 6.66
C GLY A 468 -16.43 4.58 5.80
N THR A 469 -16.18 4.35 4.51
CA THR A 469 -15.85 5.38 3.51
C THR A 469 -16.95 6.43 3.39
N LEU A 470 -18.22 6.04 3.37
CA LEU A 470 -19.35 6.99 3.42
C LEU A 470 -19.29 7.87 4.67
N ALA A 471 -19.03 7.28 5.83
CA ALA A 471 -18.97 8.00 7.10
C ALA A 471 -17.83 9.02 7.11
N ASP A 472 -16.65 8.66 6.60
CA ASP A 472 -15.50 9.55 6.46
C ASP A 472 -15.77 10.68 5.44
N SER A 473 -16.45 10.36 4.34
CA SER A 473 -16.77 11.29 3.25
C SER A 473 -17.79 12.36 3.64
N VAL A 474 -18.86 11.99 4.37
CA VAL A 474 -19.93 12.93 4.76
C VAL A 474 -19.72 13.52 6.17
N GLY A 475 -18.90 12.88 6.99
CA GLY A 475 -18.58 13.27 8.36
C GLY A 475 -19.84 13.52 9.21
N HIS A 476 -19.86 14.65 9.92
CA HIS A 476 -20.91 15.02 10.86
C HIS A 476 -22.33 15.12 10.26
N HIS A 477 -22.48 15.16 8.93
CA HIS A 477 -23.80 15.12 8.29
C HIS A 477 -24.53 13.80 8.53
N LEU A 478 -23.80 12.71 8.83
CA LEU A 478 -24.37 11.42 9.20
C LEU A 478 -25.06 11.45 10.58
N ASN A 479 -24.71 12.41 11.44
CA ASN A 479 -25.25 12.57 12.80
C ASN A 479 -26.68 13.14 12.80
N GLN A 480 -27.62 12.38 12.25
CA GLN A 480 -29.05 12.66 12.27
C GLN A 480 -29.80 11.49 12.89
N PRO A 481 -30.80 11.73 13.75
CA PRO A 481 -31.54 10.64 14.42
C PRO A 481 -32.14 9.61 13.44
N GLU A 482 -32.61 10.05 12.28
CA GLU A 482 -33.16 9.16 11.24
C GLU A 482 -32.09 8.20 10.70
N TYR A 483 -30.89 8.71 10.38
CA TYR A 483 -29.81 7.92 9.80
C TYR A 483 -29.22 6.95 10.82
N ILE A 484 -29.02 7.41 12.06
CA ILE A 484 -28.55 6.56 13.17
C ILE A 484 -29.51 5.40 13.42
N GLN A 485 -30.82 5.66 13.43
CA GLN A 485 -31.84 4.63 13.65
C GLN A 485 -31.92 3.60 12.52
N LYS A 486 -31.48 3.95 11.30
CA LYS A 486 -31.39 3.01 10.18
C LYS A 486 -30.09 2.18 10.23
N LEU A 487 -28.96 2.85 10.44
CA LEU A 487 -27.62 2.25 10.27
C LEU A 487 -27.15 1.42 11.48
N MET A 488 -27.39 1.90 12.70
CA MET A 488 -26.83 1.23 13.89
C MET A 488 -27.41 -0.16 14.18
N PRO A 489 -28.73 -0.43 14.00
CA PRO A 489 -29.27 -1.75 14.27
C PRO A 489 -28.58 -2.92 13.53
N PRO A 490 -28.37 -2.89 12.19
CA PRO A 490 -27.68 -3.98 11.49
C PRO A 490 -26.21 -4.12 11.91
N LEU A 491 -25.48 -3.01 12.15
CA LEU A 491 -24.10 -3.06 12.63
C LEU A 491 -24.00 -3.70 14.02
N ILE A 492 -24.88 -3.31 14.96
CA ILE A 492 -24.91 -3.87 16.31
C ILE A 492 -25.38 -5.34 16.30
N GLN A 493 -26.26 -5.71 15.37
CA GLN A 493 -26.61 -7.12 15.19
C GLN A 493 -25.35 -7.94 14.85
N LYS A 494 -24.58 -7.51 13.86
CA LYS A 494 -23.35 -8.19 13.44
C LYS A 494 -22.27 -8.19 14.53
N TRP A 495 -22.12 -7.08 15.22
CA TRP A 495 -21.25 -6.97 16.40
C TRP A 495 -21.53 -8.05 17.45
N ASN A 496 -22.81 -8.33 17.73
CA ASN A 496 -23.20 -9.34 18.73
C ASN A 496 -23.08 -10.78 18.21
N GLU A 497 -23.08 -10.99 16.88
CA GLU A 497 -22.94 -12.31 16.25
C GLU A 497 -21.47 -12.78 16.24
N LEU A 498 -20.53 -11.87 15.98
CA LEU A 498 -19.10 -12.19 15.84
C LEU A 498 -18.42 -12.44 17.19
N LYS A 499 -17.50 -13.42 17.23
CA LYS A 499 -16.66 -13.74 18.40
C LYS A 499 -15.37 -12.92 18.39
N ASP A 500 -14.69 -12.89 19.53
CA ASP A 500 -13.44 -12.13 19.71
C ASP A 500 -12.26 -12.69 18.90
N GLU A 501 -12.36 -13.94 18.44
CA GLU A 501 -11.33 -14.61 17.63
C GLU A 501 -11.65 -14.59 16.13
N ASP A 502 -12.75 -13.95 15.74
CA ASP A 502 -13.23 -13.92 14.35
C ASP A 502 -12.61 -12.75 13.57
N LYS A 503 -11.96 -13.05 12.44
CA LYS A 503 -11.28 -12.04 11.62
C LYS A 503 -12.24 -11.08 10.90
N ASP A 504 -13.51 -11.47 10.79
CA ASP A 504 -14.59 -10.58 10.35
C ASP A 504 -14.77 -9.35 11.25
N LEU A 505 -14.20 -9.38 12.46
CA LEU A 505 -14.15 -8.19 13.30
C LEU A 505 -13.34 -7.06 12.67
N PHE A 506 -12.35 -7.32 11.81
CA PHE A 506 -11.49 -6.25 11.31
C PHE A 506 -12.30 -5.22 10.50
N PRO A 507 -13.03 -5.62 9.43
CA PRO A 507 -13.77 -4.66 8.63
C PRO A 507 -14.94 -4.03 9.40
N LEU A 508 -15.59 -4.80 10.27
CA LEU A 508 -16.66 -4.26 11.12
C LEU A 508 -16.14 -3.18 12.07
N LEU A 509 -14.95 -3.37 12.65
CA LEU A 509 -14.39 -2.41 13.61
C LEU A 509 -13.78 -1.19 12.95
N GLU A 510 -13.15 -1.35 11.78
CA GLU A 510 -12.75 -0.23 10.92
C GLU A 510 -13.97 0.62 10.57
N CYS A 511 -15.05 0.01 10.09
CA CYS A 511 -16.32 0.68 9.81
C CYS A 511 -16.88 1.41 11.05
N LEU A 512 -16.93 0.75 12.21
CA LEU A 512 -17.40 1.37 13.45
C LEU A 512 -16.50 2.53 13.90
N SER A 513 -15.21 2.53 13.55
CA SER A 513 -14.28 3.62 13.86
C SER A 513 -14.68 4.89 13.12
N SER A 514 -14.84 4.80 11.79
CA SER A 514 -15.30 5.91 10.95
C SER A 514 -16.72 6.37 11.35
N VAL A 515 -17.64 5.44 11.59
CA VAL A 515 -19.01 5.75 12.02
C VAL A 515 -19.02 6.46 13.39
N ALA A 516 -18.20 6.03 14.35
CA ALA A 516 -18.13 6.69 15.65
C ALA A 516 -17.63 8.14 15.54
N THR A 517 -16.61 8.38 14.72
CA THR A 517 -16.07 9.72 14.44
C THR A 517 -17.12 10.61 13.76
N ALA A 518 -17.81 10.09 12.75
CA ALA A 518 -18.85 10.82 12.02
C ALA A 518 -20.09 11.12 12.88
N LEU A 519 -20.53 10.18 13.71
CA LEU A 519 -21.70 10.34 14.57
C LEU A 519 -21.45 11.20 15.81
N GLN A 520 -20.19 11.37 16.22
CA GLN A 520 -19.83 12.15 17.40
C GLN A 520 -20.68 11.78 18.63
N SER A 521 -21.31 12.76 19.29
CA SER A 521 -22.21 12.53 20.42
C SER A 521 -23.43 11.64 20.09
N GLY A 522 -23.79 11.50 18.80
CA GLY A 522 -24.83 10.57 18.35
C GLY A 522 -24.49 9.09 18.63
N PHE A 523 -23.20 8.76 18.80
CA PHE A 523 -22.73 7.41 19.12
C PHE A 523 -22.84 7.05 20.62
N LEU A 524 -23.15 8.00 21.50
CA LEU A 524 -23.22 7.80 22.96
C LEU A 524 -24.07 6.59 23.40
N PRO A 525 -25.24 6.28 22.79
CA PRO A 525 -26.04 5.12 23.20
C PRO A 525 -25.35 3.76 22.98
N TYR A 526 -24.29 3.73 22.15
CA TYR A 526 -23.61 2.51 21.71
C TYR A 526 -22.18 2.39 22.26
N CYS A 527 -21.62 3.48 22.81
CA CYS A 527 -20.18 3.54 23.09
C CYS A 527 -19.69 2.63 24.22
N GLU A 528 -20.47 2.43 25.28
CA GLU A 528 -20.02 1.65 26.46
C GLU A 528 -19.67 0.18 26.12
N PRO A 529 -20.54 -0.61 25.46
CA PRO A 529 -20.19 -1.98 25.07
C PRO A 529 -19.05 -2.04 24.05
N VAL A 530 -18.98 -1.07 23.12
CA VAL A 530 -17.93 -1.00 22.09
C VAL A 530 -16.57 -0.75 22.74
N TYR A 531 -16.49 0.26 23.60
CA TYR A 531 -15.29 0.59 24.37
C TYR A 531 -14.80 -0.59 25.21
N GLN A 532 -15.72 -1.22 25.97
CA GLN A 532 -15.36 -2.32 26.87
C GLN A 532 -14.81 -3.54 26.12
N ARG A 533 -15.37 -3.88 24.95
CA ARG A 533 -14.86 -4.99 24.14
C ARG A 533 -13.48 -4.68 23.59
N CYS A 534 -13.23 -3.47 23.09
CA CYS A 534 -11.91 -3.07 22.58
C CYS A 534 -10.83 -3.16 23.67
N VAL A 535 -11.09 -2.61 24.86
CA VAL A 535 -10.17 -2.73 26.01
C VAL A 535 -9.91 -4.21 26.35
N THR A 536 -10.93 -5.05 26.27
CA THR A 536 -10.82 -6.49 26.54
C THR A 536 -9.95 -7.20 25.49
N LEU A 537 -10.12 -6.88 24.20
CA LEU A 537 -9.30 -7.43 23.11
C LEU A 537 -7.83 -7.09 23.31
N VAL A 538 -7.51 -5.80 23.51
CA VAL A 538 -6.15 -5.34 23.80
C VAL A 538 -5.55 -6.08 25.01
N GLN A 539 -6.32 -6.18 26.10
CA GLN A 539 -5.86 -6.85 27.32
C GLN A 539 -5.61 -8.36 27.11
N LYS A 540 -6.49 -9.06 26.39
CA LYS A 540 -6.33 -10.50 26.09
C LYS A 540 -5.11 -10.74 25.21
N THR A 541 -4.93 -9.94 24.15
CA THR A 541 -3.81 -10.07 23.21
C THR A 541 -2.48 -9.83 23.91
N LEU A 542 -2.36 -8.79 24.74
CA LEU A 542 -1.16 -8.53 25.53
C LEU A 542 -0.87 -9.67 26.52
N ALA A 543 -1.90 -10.18 27.22
CA ALA A 543 -1.73 -11.29 28.14
C ALA A 543 -1.24 -12.56 27.41
N GLN A 544 -1.82 -12.88 26.25
CA GLN A 544 -1.40 -14.02 25.44
C GLN A 544 0.04 -13.84 24.93
N ALA A 545 0.43 -12.64 24.50
CA ALA A 545 1.79 -12.33 24.07
C ALA A 545 2.80 -12.55 25.21
N MET A 546 2.46 -12.16 26.44
CA MET A 546 3.31 -12.41 27.61
C MET A 546 3.45 -13.91 27.91
N MET A 547 2.36 -14.68 27.82
CA MET A 547 2.38 -16.13 28.04
C MET A 547 3.21 -16.84 26.97
N TYR A 548 3.08 -16.44 25.70
CA TYR A 548 3.90 -16.93 24.59
C TYR A 548 5.39 -16.63 24.82
N ASN A 549 5.74 -15.40 25.19
CA ASN A 549 7.13 -15.01 25.43
C ASN A 549 7.79 -15.78 26.59
N GLN A 550 7.01 -16.16 27.62
CA GLN A 550 7.52 -16.94 28.74
C GLN A 550 7.57 -18.45 28.45
N HIS A 551 6.59 -18.97 27.71
CA HIS A 551 6.38 -20.40 27.45
C HIS A 551 5.95 -20.65 25.99
N PRO A 552 6.84 -20.42 25.00
CA PRO A 552 6.48 -20.51 23.58
C PRO A 552 6.12 -21.94 23.13
N GLU A 553 6.51 -22.95 23.90
CA GLU A 553 6.18 -24.37 23.68
C GLU A 553 4.73 -24.72 24.08
N GLN A 554 4.07 -23.87 24.88
CA GLN A 554 2.75 -24.14 25.46
C GLN A 554 1.64 -23.24 24.94
N TYR A 555 1.99 -22.04 24.46
CA TYR A 555 1.05 -21.04 23.99
C TYR A 555 1.38 -20.67 22.56
N GLU A 556 0.37 -20.34 21.77
CA GLU A 556 0.56 -19.81 20.42
C GLU A 556 0.73 -18.29 20.48
N ALA A 557 1.54 -17.76 19.57
CA ALA A 557 1.69 -16.33 19.39
C ALA A 557 0.31 -15.73 19.05
N PRO A 558 -0.11 -14.63 19.71
CA PRO A 558 -1.38 -14.02 19.39
C PRO A 558 -1.34 -13.32 18.05
N ASP A 559 -2.48 -13.29 17.36
CA ASP A 559 -2.71 -12.39 16.24
C ASP A 559 -2.90 -10.96 16.79
N LYS A 560 -1.95 -10.08 16.47
CA LYS A 560 -1.92 -8.71 17.01
C LYS A 560 -2.87 -7.77 16.27
N ASP A 561 -3.41 -8.16 15.12
CA ASP A 561 -4.37 -7.35 14.37
C ASP A 561 -5.62 -7.02 15.19
N PHE A 562 -6.08 -7.97 16.02
CA PHE A 562 -7.17 -7.73 16.98
C PHE A 562 -6.88 -6.61 17.97
N MET A 563 -5.63 -6.47 18.40
CA MET A 563 -5.22 -5.39 19.30
C MET A 563 -5.11 -4.07 18.54
N ILE A 564 -4.58 -4.08 17.32
CA ILE A 564 -4.40 -2.89 16.49
C ILE A 564 -5.77 -2.29 16.14
N VAL A 565 -6.70 -3.10 15.61
CA VAL A 565 -8.04 -2.62 15.23
C VAL A 565 -8.84 -2.13 16.45
N ALA A 566 -8.65 -2.76 17.61
CA ALA A 566 -9.28 -2.32 18.85
C ALA A 566 -8.70 -0.98 19.35
N LEU A 567 -7.40 -0.75 19.19
CA LEU A 567 -6.77 0.54 19.52
C LEU A 567 -7.27 1.64 18.58
N ASP A 568 -7.40 1.35 17.28
CA ASP A 568 -7.86 2.32 16.28
C ASP A 568 -9.32 2.70 16.49
N LEU A 569 -10.19 1.75 16.83
CA LEU A 569 -11.58 2.05 17.22
C LEU A 569 -11.67 2.82 18.54
N LEU A 570 -10.83 2.52 19.53
CA LEU A 570 -10.74 3.36 20.74
C LEU A 570 -10.32 4.79 20.40
N SER A 571 -9.44 4.97 19.40
CA SER A 571 -9.04 6.28 18.87
C SER A 571 -10.24 6.99 18.25
N GLY A 572 -10.98 6.33 17.36
CA GLY A 572 -12.20 6.87 16.74
C GLY A 572 -13.28 7.23 17.76
N LEU A 573 -13.45 6.42 18.83
CA LEU A 573 -14.33 6.77 19.94
C LEU A 573 -13.87 8.03 20.70
N ALA A 574 -12.57 8.14 20.99
CA ALA A 574 -12.01 9.29 21.69
C ALA A 574 -12.13 10.57 20.85
N GLU A 575 -11.91 10.47 19.54
CA GLU A 575 -12.07 11.57 18.58
C GLU A 575 -13.53 12.00 18.45
N GLY A 576 -14.45 11.06 18.17
CA GLY A 576 -15.87 11.35 17.95
C GLY A 576 -16.60 11.82 19.21
N LEU A 577 -16.40 11.15 20.34
CA LEU A 577 -17.10 11.49 21.59
C LEU A 577 -16.47 12.70 22.30
N GLY A 578 -15.21 12.99 22.02
CA GLY A 578 -14.42 14.00 22.72
C GLY A 578 -14.47 13.79 24.23
N GLY A 579 -14.73 14.86 24.98
CA GLY A 579 -14.78 14.83 26.44
C GLY A 579 -15.80 13.85 27.07
N HIS A 580 -16.77 13.33 26.31
CA HIS A 580 -17.70 12.33 26.85
C HIS A 580 -17.06 10.96 27.09
N VAL A 581 -15.90 10.65 26.47
CA VAL A 581 -15.16 9.40 26.69
C VAL A 581 -14.54 9.32 28.10
N GLU A 582 -14.42 10.46 28.80
CA GLU A 582 -13.74 10.58 30.09
C GLU A 582 -14.24 9.56 31.12
N GLN A 583 -15.55 9.34 31.23
CA GLN A 583 -16.11 8.41 32.22
C GLN A 583 -15.76 6.95 31.93
N LEU A 584 -15.60 6.59 30.65
CA LEU A 584 -15.19 5.26 30.22
C LEU A 584 -13.70 5.05 30.53
N VAL A 585 -12.87 6.05 30.21
CA VAL A 585 -11.43 6.06 30.51
C VAL A 585 -11.20 5.93 32.02
N ALA A 586 -11.88 6.75 32.84
CA ALA A 586 -11.76 6.77 34.29
C ALA A 586 -12.07 5.42 34.98
N ARG A 587 -12.91 4.58 34.35
CA ARG A 587 -13.32 3.26 34.88
C ARG A 587 -12.54 2.10 34.27
N SER A 588 -11.53 2.38 33.45
CA SER A 588 -10.76 1.37 32.73
C SER A 588 -9.27 1.42 33.09
N ASN A 589 -8.53 0.40 32.67
CA ASN A 589 -7.08 0.30 32.79
C ASN A 589 -6.34 0.71 31.50
N ILE A 590 -7.01 1.46 30.60
CA ILE A 590 -6.48 1.75 29.26
C ILE A 590 -5.10 2.44 29.29
N MET A 591 -4.84 3.35 30.23
CA MET A 591 -3.53 4.01 30.37
C MET A 591 -2.39 3.01 30.63
N THR A 592 -2.66 1.95 31.41
CA THR A 592 -1.68 0.89 31.68
C THR A 592 -1.46 -0.01 30.47
N LEU A 593 -2.52 -0.32 29.73
CA LEU A 593 -2.41 -1.09 28.49
C LEU A 593 -1.65 -0.29 27.42
N LEU A 594 -1.95 1.00 27.29
CA LEU A 594 -1.30 1.91 26.36
C LEU A 594 0.22 1.98 26.59
N PHE A 595 0.65 2.06 27.86
CA PHE A 595 2.08 2.00 28.20
C PHE A 595 2.76 0.73 27.65
N GLN A 596 2.09 -0.42 27.67
CA GLN A 596 2.62 -1.67 27.11
C GLN A 596 2.61 -1.65 25.58
N CYS A 597 1.51 -1.21 24.96
CA CYS A 597 1.38 -1.12 23.50
C CYS A 597 2.44 -0.19 22.87
N MET A 598 2.72 0.96 23.49
CA MET A 598 3.74 1.91 23.02
C MET A 598 5.17 1.33 23.02
N GLN A 599 5.40 0.23 23.74
CA GLN A 599 6.68 -0.47 23.83
C GLN A 599 6.67 -1.80 23.07
N ASP A 600 5.58 -2.13 22.37
CA ASP A 600 5.48 -3.38 21.63
C ASP A 600 6.52 -3.43 20.50
N THR A 601 7.03 -4.62 20.20
CA THR A 601 8.01 -4.84 19.14
C THR A 601 7.44 -4.60 17.75
N MET A 602 6.14 -4.80 17.56
CA MET A 602 5.43 -4.63 16.29
C MET A 602 5.15 -3.13 16.02
N PRO A 603 5.67 -2.54 14.93
CA PRO A 603 5.48 -1.13 14.59
C PRO A 603 4.02 -0.67 14.58
N GLU A 604 3.14 -1.46 13.98
CA GLU A 604 1.70 -1.22 13.79
C GLU A 604 0.98 -1.04 15.13
N VAL A 605 1.34 -1.84 16.14
CA VAL A 605 0.81 -1.69 17.50
C VAL A 605 1.24 -0.36 18.12
N ARG A 606 2.51 0.04 17.93
CA ARG A 606 3.02 1.32 18.44
C ARG A 606 2.31 2.48 17.73
N GLN A 607 2.17 2.41 16.41
CA GLN A 607 1.48 3.40 15.58
C GLN A 607 0.06 3.68 16.09
N SER A 608 -0.77 2.64 16.25
CA SER A 608 -2.15 2.76 16.74
C SER A 608 -2.21 3.24 18.20
N SER A 609 -1.25 2.84 19.04
CA SER A 609 -1.17 3.33 20.42
C SER A 609 -0.84 4.83 20.50
N PHE A 610 -0.02 5.36 19.59
CA PHE A 610 0.29 6.79 19.55
C PHE A 610 -0.88 7.63 19.02
N ALA A 611 -1.64 7.12 18.05
CA ALA A 611 -2.89 7.75 17.63
C ALA A 611 -3.88 7.86 18.81
N LEU A 612 -4.14 6.74 19.50
CA LEU A 612 -5.02 6.74 20.67
C LEU A 612 -4.52 7.67 21.78
N LEU A 613 -3.21 7.74 22.02
CA LEU A 613 -2.63 8.67 23.00
C LEU A 613 -2.95 10.13 22.66
N GLY A 614 -2.78 10.54 21.41
CA GLY A 614 -3.08 11.92 20.99
C GLY A 614 -4.58 12.24 21.08
N ASP A 615 -5.46 11.31 20.70
CA ASP A 615 -6.91 11.53 20.84
C ASP A 615 -7.37 11.59 22.30
N LEU A 616 -6.86 10.72 23.18
CA LEU A 616 -7.16 10.80 24.62
C LEU A 616 -6.56 12.06 25.26
N THR A 617 -5.44 12.56 24.73
CA THR A 617 -4.84 13.83 25.15
C THR A 617 -5.79 15.00 24.84
N LYS A 618 -6.39 15.03 23.65
CA LYS A 618 -7.42 16.03 23.29
C LYS A 618 -8.68 15.87 24.14
N ALA A 619 -9.16 14.64 24.31
CA ALA A 619 -10.46 14.35 24.90
C ALA A 619 -10.49 14.47 26.45
N CYS A 620 -9.48 13.92 27.14
CA CYS A 620 -9.49 13.80 28.59
C CYS A 620 -8.08 13.82 29.20
N PHE A 621 -7.33 14.89 28.94
CA PHE A 621 -5.94 15.06 29.38
C PHE A 621 -5.69 14.83 30.88
N LEU A 622 -6.70 15.05 31.74
CA LEU A 622 -6.57 14.85 33.18
C LEU A 622 -6.12 13.42 33.56
N HIS A 623 -6.46 12.42 32.74
CA HIS A 623 -6.06 11.02 32.93
C HIS A 623 -4.72 10.68 32.28
N VAL A 624 -4.32 11.45 31.26
CA VAL A 624 -3.05 11.28 30.53
C VAL A 624 -1.90 11.99 31.26
N LYS A 625 -2.15 13.18 31.82
CA LYS A 625 -1.15 14.02 32.49
C LYS A 625 -0.26 13.27 33.50
N PRO A 626 -0.79 12.38 34.37
CA PRO A 626 0.04 11.61 35.31
C PRO A 626 1.07 10.69 34.64
N CYS A 627 0.85 10.27 33.39
CA CYS A 627 1.69 9.32 32.66
C CYS A 627 2.74 9.99 31.75
N ILE A 628 2.67 11.31 31.55
CA ILE A 628 3.52 12.05 30.59
C ILE A 628 5.02 11.86 30.85
N ALA A 629 5.42 11.80 32.12
CA ALA A 629 6.83 11.59 32.49
C ALA A 629 7.39 10.24 31.99
N GLU A 630 6.54 9.22 31.87
CA GLU A 630 6.90 7.90 31.34
C GLU A 630 6.69 7.81 29.82
N PHE A 631 5.69 8.51 29.28
CA PHE A 631 5.34 8.45 27.86
C PHE A 631 6.26 9.28 26.97
N MET A 632 6.71 10.47 27.40
CA MET A 632 7.54 11.36 26.59
C MET A 632 8.89 10.73 26.15
N PRO A 633 9.62 10.01 27.02
CA PRO A 633 10.81 9.28 26.58
C PRO A 633 10.53 8.23 25.50
N ILE A 634 9.40 7.51 25.60
CA ILE A 634 9.00 6.49 24.61
C ILE A 634 8.68 7.14 23.26
N LEU A 635 7.94 8.26 23.27
CA LEU A 635 7.64 9.04 22.07
C LEU A 635 8.92 9.54 21.40
N GLY A 636 9.87 10.10 22.17
CA GLY A 636 11.16 10.54 21.65
C GLY A 636 11.97 9.42 21.00
N LEU A 637 11.95 8.21 21.57
CA LEU A 637 12.60 7.03 20.96
C LEU A 637 11.93 6.56 19.66
N ASN A 638 10.64 6.87 19.47
CA ASN A 638 9.87 6.51 18.27
C ASN A 638 9.87 7.61 17.21
N LEU A 639 10.61 8.71 17.39
CA LEU A 639 10.95 9.66 16.33
C LEU A 639 12.05 9.09 15.42
N ASN A 640 11.82 7.88 14.90
CA ASN A 640 12.67 7.17 13.96
C ASN A 640 11.97 7.09 12.59
N PRO A 641 12.42 7.85 11.58
CA PRO A 641 11.77 7.91 10.28
C PRO A 641 12.07 6.69 9.38
N GLU A 642 12.70 5.62 9.91
CA GLU A 642 12.66 4.28 9.31
C GLU A 642 11.25 3.65 9.40
N PHE A 643 10.48 4.01 10.42
CA PHE A 643 9.08 3.59 10.58
C PHE A 643 8.18 4.81 10.42
N ILE A 644 7.90 5.20 9.16
CA ILE A 644 7.25 6.47 8.81
C ILE A 644 5.94 6.68 9.56
N SER A 645 5.01 5.71 9.53
CA SER A 645 3.68 5.85 10.14
C SER A 645 3.73 5.90 11.67
N VAL A 646 4.65 5.14 12.28
CA VAL A 646 4.92 5.19 13.74
C VAL A 646 5.46 6.58 14.13
N CYS A 647 6.46 7.05 13.39
CA CYS A 647 7.10 8.34 13.60
C CYS A 647 6.09 9.49 13.43
N ASN A 648 5.20 9.39 12.44
CA ASN A 648 4.13 10.34 12.18
C ASN A 648 3.17 10.45 13.37
N ASN A 649 2.61 9.34 13.83
CA ASN A 649 1.66 9.35 14.94
C ASN A 649 2.33 9.76 16.27
N ALA A 650 3.58 9.35 16.51
CA ALA A 650 4.36 9.81 17.67
C ALA A 650 4.59 11.33 17.64
N THR A 651 4.97 11.86 16.47
CA THR A 651 5.17 13.30 16.24
C THR A 651 3.89 14.08 16.50
N TRP A 652 2.77 13.62 15.95
CA TRP A 652 1.47 14.24 16.16
C TRP A 652 1.04 14.22 17.64
N ALA A 653 1.17 13.07 18.31
CA ALA A 653 0.84 12.93 19.73
C ALA A 653 1.67 13.88 20.62
N ILE A 654 2.97 14.06 20.35
CA ILE A 654 3.82 15.06 21.04
C ILE A 654 3.24 16.46 20.86
N GLY A 655 2.79 16.81 19.66
CA GLY A 655 2.16 18.10 19.37
C GLY A 655 0.91 18.35 20.22
N GLU A 656 0.00 17.37 20.29
CA GLU A 656 -1.20 17.45 21.12
C GLU A 656 -0.88 17.56 22.61
N ILE A 657 0.08 16.76 23.11
CA ILE A 657 0.55 16.82 24.50
C ILE A 657 1.12 18.20 24.83
N SER A 658 1.89 18.79 23.90
CA SER A 658 2.52 20.09 24.09
C SER A 658 1.49 21.18 24.38
N ILE A 659 0.38 21.19 23.62
CA ILE A 659 -0.69 22.18 23.79
C ILE A 659 -1.38 22.03 25.16
N GLN A 660 -1.60 20.80 25.61
CA GLN A 660 -2.25 20.55 26.91
C GLN A 660 -1.32 20.81 28.11
N MET A 661 -0.02 20.56 27.97
CA MET A 661 0.99 20.80 29.01
C MET A 661 1.34 22.29 29.17
N GLY A 662 1.31 23.06 28.09
CA GLY A 662 1.78 24.44 28.09
C GLY A 662 3.25 24.53 28.53
N VAL A 663 3.55 25.46 29.42
CA VAL A 663 4.93 25.68 29.91
C VAL A 663 5.51 24.48 30.68
N GLU A 664 4.68 23.58 31.20
CA GLU A 664 5.15 22.35 31.86
C GLU A 664 5.85 21.39 30.88
N MET A 665 5.78 21.64 29.57
CA MET A 665 6.46 20.87 28.53
C MET A 665 7.98 21.10 28.48
N GLU A 666 8.48 22.20 29.06
CA GLU A 666 9.89 22.63 29.03
C GLU A 666 10.91 21.49 29.28
N PRO A 667 10.75 20.62 30.30
CA PRO A 667 11.72 19.56 30.59
C PRO A 667 11.85 18.50 29.48
N TYR A 668 10.85 18.39 28.61
CA TYR A 668 10.78 17.36 27.57
C TYR A 668 11.17 17.87 26.19
N VAL A 669 11.25 19.19 25.97
CA VAL A 669 11.58 19.79 24.66
C VAL A 669 12.92 19.25 24.14
N GLY A 670 13.94 19.19 25.00
CA GLY A 670 15.27 18.69 24.64
C GLY A 670 15.32 17.21 24.25
N LEU A 671 14.31 16.40 24.61
CA LEU A 671 14.22 14.99 24.25
C LEU A 671 13.74 14.76 22.80
N VAL A 672 13.04 15.74 22.23
CA VAL A 672 12.32 15.56 20.95
C VAL A 672 12.75 16.55 19.87
N LEU A 673 13.16 17.77 20.24
CA LEU A 673 13.34 18.86 19.28
C LEU A 673 14.41 18.57 18.22
N ASN A 674 15.55 17.99 18.62
CA ASN A 674 16.63 17.68 17.68
C ASN A 674 16.18 16.67 16.62
N ASN A 675 15.48 15.60 17.04
CA ASN A 675 14.93 14.60 16.12
C ASN A 675 13.92 15.21 15.16
N LEU A 676 13.01 16.08 15.65
CA LEU A 676 12.04 16.76 14.79
C LEU A 676 12.71 17.66 13.74
N VAL A 677 13.75 18.40 14.14
CA VAL A 677 14.52 19.24 13.20
C VAL A 677 15.32 18.41 12.20
N GLU A 678 15.78 17.21 12.58
CA GLU A 678 16.39 16.27 11.64
C GLU A 678 15.37 15.73 10.63
N ILE A 679 14.19 15.30 11.11
CA ILE A 679 13.12 14.74 10.28
C ILE A 679 12.64 15.77 9.24
N ILE A 680 12.37 17.01 9.63
CA ILE A 680 11.85 18.04 8.72
C ILE A 680 12.85 18.42 7.61
N ASN A 681 14.14 18.16 7.82
CA ASN A 681 15.20 18.41 6.84
C ASN A 681 15.61 17.15 6.05
N ARG A 682 15.02 15.98 6.35
CA ARG A 682 15.39 14.72 5.71
C ARG A 682 14.81 14.67 4.28
N PRO A 683 15.63 14.41 3.25
CA PRO A 683 15.15 14.26 1.88
C PRO A 683 14.28 13.01 1.72
N ASN A 684 13.38 13.01 0.73
CA ASN A 684 12.48 11.89 0.42
C ASN A 684 11.65 11.45 1.63
N THR A 685 11.21 12.41 2.45
CA THR A 685 10.31 12.16 3.57
C THR A 685 8.88 12.42 3.10
N PRO A 686 7.92 11.53 3.39
CA PRO A 686 6.54 11.72 2.98
C PRO A 686 5.94 13.03 3.50
N LYS A 687 5.11 13.65 2.67
CA LYS A 687 4.49 14.95 2.92
C LYS A 687 3.79 15.01 4.29
N THR A 688 2.96 14.01 4.60
CA THR A 688 2.22 13.91 5.88
C THR A 688 3.13 13.99 7.11
N LEU A 689 4.26 13.28 7.08
CA LEU A 689 5.22 13.29 8.18
C LEU A 689 5.88 14.67 8.32
N LEU A 690 6.23 15.33 7.20
CA LEU A 690 6.78 16.69 7.23
C LEU A 690 5.78 17.70 7.79
N GLU A 691 4.50 17.58 7.43
CA GLU A 691 3.43 18.46 7.90
C GLU A 691 3.18 18.31 9.41
N ASN A 692 3.02 17.08 9.90
CA ASN A 692 2.90 16.81 11.33
C ASN A 692 4.15 17.24 12.10
N THR A 693 5.35 17.03 11.55
CA THR A 693 6.60 17.52 12.15
C THR A 693 6.62 19.04 12.25
N ALA A 694 6.22 19.74 11.19
CA ALA A 694 6.15 21.20 11.19
C ALA A 694 5.13 21.71 12.22
N ILE A 695 3.93 21.12 12.28
CA ILE A 695 2.91 21.48 13.29
C ILE A 695 3.44 21.28 14.71
N THR A 696 4.07 20.14 14.98
CA THR A 696 4.59 19.83 16.31
C THR A 696 5.73 20.76 16.72
N ILE A 697 6.67 21.10 15.82
CA ILE A 697 7.70 22.12 16.10
C ILE A 697 7.04 23.48 16.40
N GLY A 698 6.03 23.85 15.62
CA GLY A 698 5.24 25.06 15.85
C GLY A 698 4.61 25.08 17.24
N ARG A 699 3.91 24.01 17.62
CA ARG A 699 3.25 23.87 18.92
C ARG A 699 4.24 23.85 20.09
N LEU A 700 5.40 23.20 19.96
CA LEU A 700 6.48 23.27 20.95
C LEU A 700 7.00 24.71 21.11
N GLY A 701 7.20 25.43 20.02
CA GLY A 701 7.61 26.83 20.05
C GLY A 701 6.52 27.77 20.56
N TYR A 702 5.25 27.39 20.45
CA TYR A 702 4.13 28.12 21.02
C TYR A 702 4.15 28.09 22.55
N VAL A 703 4.46 26.93 23.13
CA VAL A 703 4.45 26.74 24.60
C VAL A 703 5.79 27.03 25.27
N CYS A 704 6.90 26.79 24.57
CA CYS A 704 8.27 26.96 25.05
C CYS A 704 9.14 27.75 24.03
N PRO A 705 8.80 29.01 23.69
CA PRO A 705 9.46 29.76 22.63
C PRO A 705 10.96 30.00 22.89
N GLN A 706 11.39 30.10 24.15
CA GLN A 706 12.80 30.32 24.50
C GLN A 706 13.69 29.12 24.14
N GLU A 707 13.15 27.91 24.24
CA GLU A 707 13.89 26.67 23.97
C GLU A 707 13.95 26.36 22.47
N VAL A 708 12.88 26.67 21.73
CA VAL A 708 12.76 26.30 20.30
C VAL A 708 13.28 27.38 19.35
N ALA A 709 13.06 28.67 19.65
CA ALA A 709 13.46 29.78 18.79
C ALA A 709 14.95 29.83 18.39
N PRO A 710 15.92 29.36 19.21
CA PRO A 710 17.31 29.25 18.78
C PRO A 710 17.54 28.36 17.55
N MET A 711 16.67 27.37 17.30
CA MET A 711 16.75 26.46 16.15
C MET A 711 15.99 26.96 14.92
N LEU A 712 15.31 28.12 15.00
CA LEU A 712 14.51 28.69 13.92
C LEU A 712 15.21 28.72 12.54
N PRO A 713 16.50 29.13 12.40
CA PRO A 713 17.18 29.11 11.10
C PRO A 713 17.33 27.73 10.48
N GLN A 714 17.24 26.65 11.27
CA GLN A 714 17.50 25.29 10.81
C GLN A 714 16.27 24.63 10.19
N PHE A 715 15.05 25.11 10.50
CA PHE A 715 13.82 24.47 10.04
C PHE A 715 12.82 25.42 9.36
N ILE A 716 12.98 26.74 9.47
CA ILE A 716 11.96 27.70 8.99
C ILE A 716 11.60 27.51 7.51
N ARG A 717 12.59 27.19 6.67
CA ARG A 717 12.39 26.97 5.24
C ARG A 717 11.52 25.74 4.94
N PRO A 718 11.90 24.51 5.33
CA PRO A 718 11.04 23.35 5.08
C PRO A 718 9.71 23.45 5.84
N TRP A 719 9.68 24.07 7.03
CA TRP A 719 8.44 24.33 7.77
C TRP A 719 7.42 25.15 6.98
N CYS A 720 7.86 26.26 6.38
CA CYS A 720 6.98 27.08 5.53
C CYS A 720 6.53 26.33 4.27
N GLN A 721 7.41 25.52 3.67
CA GLN A 721 7.10 24.73 2.48
C GLN A 721 6.08 23.62 2.76
N SER A 722 6.12 23.00 3.95
CA SER A 722 5.16 21.98 4.35
C SER A 722 3.79 22.57 4.66
N LEU A 723 3.71 23.67 5.43
CA LEU A 723 2.41 24.16 5.92
C LEU A 723 1.65 25.08 4.97
N ARG A 724 2.27 25.56 3.89
CA ARG A 724 1.62 26.47 2.91
C ARG A 724 0.46 25.83 2.14
N ASN A 725 0.38 24.50 2.06
CA ASN A 725 -0.62 23.79 1.26
C ASN A 725 -1.72 23.13 2.11
N ILE A 726 -1.67 23.30 3.43
CA ILE A 726 -2.65 22.75 4.37
C ILE A 726 -3.83 23.72 4.51
N ARG A 727 -5.05 23.18 4.60
CA ARG A 727 -6.26 23.96 4.88
C ARG A 727 -6.14 24.74 6.19
N ASP A 728 -6.79 25.89 6.24
CA ASP A 728 -6.92 26.66 7.47
C ASP A 728 -7.74 25.87 8.51
N ASN A 729 -7.05 25.28 9.49
CA ASN A 729 -7.62 24.53 10.62
C ASN A 729 -6.96 24.91 11.96
N GLU A 730 -7.40 24.28 13.05
CA GLU A 730 -6.88 24.57 14.40
C GLU A 730 -5.41 24.13 14.57
N GLU A 731 -4.99 23.07 13.87
CA GLU A 731 -3.61 22.58 13.84
C GLU A 731 -2.68 23.63 13.22
N LYS A 732 -3.02 24.14 12.02
CA LYS A 732 -2.30 25.21 11.33
C LYS A 732 -2.29 26.49 12.16
N ASP A 733 -3.42 26.89 12.75
CA ASP A 733 -3.51 28.08 13.63
C ASP A 733 -2.53 27.98 14.80
N SER A 734 -2.56 26.86 15.53
CA SER A 734 -1.65 26.64 16.67
C SER A 734 -0.17 26.64 16.27
N ALA A 735 0.18 26.04 15.13
CA ALA A 735 1.53 26.02 14.62
C ALA A 735 2.04 27.42 14.24
N PHE A 736 1.22 28.21 13.55
CA PHE A 736 1.57 29.58 13.15
C PHE A 736 1.62 30.56 14.34
N ARG A 737 0.83 30.36 15.39
CA ARG A 737 1.02 31.11 16.65
C ARG A 737 2.41 30.86 17.22
N GLY A 738 2.84 29.60 17.21
CA GLY A 738 4.18 29.21 17.64
C GLY A 738 5.29 29.86 16.84
N ILE A 739 5.21 29.82 15.50
CA ILE A 739 6.22 30.47 14.65
C ILE A 739 6.29 31.98 14.90
N CYS A 740 5.14 32.64 15.09
CA CYS A 740 5.11 34.07 15.36
C CYS A 740 5.75 34.42 16.71
N LEU A 741 5.51 33.62 17.76
CA LEU A 741 6.16 33.80 19.06
C LEU A 741 7.67 33.55 18.98
N MET A 742 8.10 32.50 18.27
CA MET A 742 9.53 32.22 18.07
C MET A 742 10.24 33.34 17.30
N ILE A 743 9.62 33.89 16.25
CA ILE A 743 10.16 35.05 15.52
C ILE A 743 10.26 36.26 16.45
N GLY A 744 9.28 36.47 17.35
CA GLY A 744 9.36 37.52 18.36
C GLY A 744 10.56 37.38 19.32
N VAL A 745 10.98 36.15 19.62
CA VAL A 745 12.13 35.84 20.49
C VAL A 745 13.46 35.91 19.72
N ASN A 746 13.50 35.37 18.50
CA ASN A 746 14.69 35.34 17.65
C ASN A 746 14.40 35.85 16.22
N PRO A 747 14.19 37.17 16.02
CA PRO A 747 13.91 37.72 14.69
C PRO A 747 15.03 37.45 13.68
N GLY A 748 16.28 37.42 14.15
CA GLY A 748 17.45 37.14 13.33
C GLY A 748 17.42 35.76 12.67
N GLY A 749 16.63 34.83 13.21
CA GLY A 749 16.57 33.46 12.70
C GLY A 749 15.74 33.26 11.44
N VAL A 750 14.88 34.22 11.05
CA VAL A 750 14.05 34.14 9.84
C VAL A 750 14.53 35.06 8.72
N VAL A 751 15.47 35.98 8.98
CA VAL A 751 15.83 37.04 8.02
C VAL A 751 16.28 36.51 6.65
N GLN A 752 17.07 35.43 6.61
CA GLN A 752 17.59 34.87 5.35
C GLN A 752 16.50 34.21 4.51
N ASP A 753 15.47 33.66 5.16
CA ASP A 753 14.40 32.87 4.54
C ASP A 753 13.03 33.56 4.66
N PHE A 754 13.02 34.88 4.87
CA PHE A 754 11.80 35.64 5.17
C PHE A 754 10.74 35.56 4.05
N ILE A 755 11.17 35.32 2.80
CA ILE A 755 10.27 35.11 1.66
C ILE A 755 9.39 33.86 1.84
N PHE A 756 9.92 32.79 2.44
CA PHE A 756 9.16 31.57 2.71
C PHE A 756 8.10 31.81 3.79
N PHE A 757 8.43 32.61 4.80
CA PHE A 757 7.45 33.04 5.80
C PHE A 757 6.33 33.89 5.18
N CYS A 758 6.68 34.84 4.30
CA CYS A 758 5.70 35.65 3.57
C CYS A 758 4.73 34.78 2.75
N ASP A 759 5.25 33.80 2.04
CA ASP A 759 4.47 32.85 1.24
C ASP A 759 3.55 31.97 2.11
N ALA A 760 4.08 31.45 3.22
CA ALA A 760 3.29 30.68 4.18
C ALA A 760 2.16 31.51 4.82
N VAL A 761 2.41 32.77 5.19
CA VAL A 761 1.38 33.69 5.70
C VAL A 761 0.33 34.01 4.63
N ALA A 762 0.76 34.14 3.37
CA ALA A 762 -0.16 34.38 2.26
C ALA A 762 -1.02 33.15 1.93
N SER A 763 -0.65 31.94 2.35
CA SER A 763 -1.53 30.77 2.17
C SER A 763 -2.86 30.90 2.91
N TRP A 764 -2.88 31.62 4.03
CA TRP A 764 -4.08 31.80 4.85
C TRP A 764 -5.21 32.52 4.09
N VAL A 765 -6.39 31.92 4.09
CA VAL A 765 -7.62 32.50 3.51
C VAL A 765 -8.33 33.33 4.57
N ASN A 766 -8.60 32.75 5.74
CA ASN A 766 -9.37 33.40 6.80
C ASN A 766 -8.72 33.21 8.20
N PRO A 767 -7.55 33.82 8.46
CA PRO A 767 -6.92 33.72 9.77
C PRO A 767 -7.76 34.45 10.85
N LYS A 768 -7.77 33.92 12.07
CA LYS A 768 -8.37 34.58 13.25
C LYS A 768 -7.74 35.97 13.45
N GLU A 769 -8.52 36.94 13.94
CA GLU A 769 -8.09 38.35 14.02
C GLU A 769 -6.78 38.54 14.80
N ASP A 770 -6.62 37.81 15.90
CA ASP A 770 -5.44 37.87 16.75
C ASP A 770 -4.19 37.29 16.07
N LEU A 771 -4.33 36.19 15.32
CA LEU A 771 -3.26 35.65 14.49
C LEU A 771 -2.90 36.59 13.33
N ARG A 772 -3.91 37.19 12.69
CA ARG A 772 -3.72 38.20 11.64
C ARG A 772 -2.91 39.40 12.15
N ASP A 773 -3.18 39.83 13.38
CA ASP A 773 -2.41 40.89 14.04
C ASP A 773 -0.94 40.50 14.31
N MET A 774 -0.67 39.22 14.62
CA MET A 774 0.70 38.71 14.75
C MET A 774 1.44 38.77 13.41
N PHE A 775 0.79 38.32 12.32
CA PHE A 775 1.33 38.42 10.97
C PHE A 775 1.64 39.86 10.59
N TYR A 776 0.68 40.77 10.82
CA TYR A 776 0.86 42.20 10.56
C TYR A 776 2.10 42.75 11.28
N LYS A 777 2.26 42.48 12.58
CA LYS A 777 3.40 42.97 13.38
C LYS A 777 4.74 42.46 12.85
N ILE A 778 4.83 41.21 12.43
CA ILE A 778 6.07 40.62 11.91
C ILE A 778 6.40 41.20 10.53
N LEU A 779 5.43 41.28 9.63
CA LEU A 779 5.61 41.81 8.27
C LEU A 779 6.04 43.28 8.30
N HIS A 780 5.33 44.12 9.05
CA HIS A 780 5.69 45.54 9.20
C HIS A 780 7.00 45.71 9.97
N GLY A 781 7.25 44.90 11.00
CA GLY A 781 8.51 44.95 11.75
C GLY A 781 9.73 44.65 10.88
N PHE A 782 9.63 43.66 9.98
CA PHE A 782 10.70 43.36 9.03
C PHE A 782 10.87 44.49 8.01
N LYS A 783 9.78 45.01 7.46
CA LYS A 783 9.78 46.15 6.53
C LYS A 783 10.47 47.38 7.14
N ASP A 784 10.13 47.72 8.39
CA ASP A 784 10.75 48.83 9.12
C ASP A 784 12.25 48.60 9.38
N GLN A 785 12.65 47.34 9.63
CA GLN A 785 14.04 46.98 9.90
C GLN A 785 14.93 47.07 8.65
N VAL A 786 14.45 46.63 7.48
CA VAL A 786 15.21 46.71 6.23
C VAL A 786 15.12 48.10 5.58
N GLY A 787 14.06 48.85 5.86
CA GLY A 787 13.75 50.15 5.27
C GLY A 787 13.04 50.05 3.92
N GLU A 788 12.27 51.10 3.57
CA GLU A 788 11.38 51.11 2.38
C GLU A 788 12.10 50.76 1.06
N GLU A 789 13.29 51.29 0.80
CA GLU A 789 14.02 51.01 -0.45
C GLU A 789 14.44 49.54 -0.56
N ASN A 790 14.93 48.95 0.53
CA ASN A 790 15.35 47.54 0.53
C ASN A 790 14.14 46.60 0.54
N TRP A 791 13.05 46.96 1.22
CA TRP A 791 11.78 46.22 1.15
C TRP A 791 11.23 46.21 -0.27
N GLN A 792 11.30 47.34 -0.97
CA GLN A 792 10.87 47.42 -2.37
C GLN A 792 11.69 46.47 -3.26
N GLN A 793 13.03 46.47 -3.14
CA GLN A 793 13.90 45.54 -3.87
C GLN A 793 13.67 44.07 -3.49
N PHE A 794 13.37 43.79 -2.22
CA PHE A 794 13.08 42.44 -1.76
C PHE A 794 11.73 41.93 -2.28
N SER A 795 10.68 42.74 -2.17
CA SER A 795 9.31 42.41 -2.63
C SER A 795 9.17 42.36 -4.16
N GLU A 796 10.17 42.80 -4.93
CA GLU A 796 10.25 42.57 -6.38
C GLU A 796 10.55 41.10 -6.73
N GLN A 797 11.07 40.31 -5.79
CA GLN A 797 11.33 38.88 -5.99
C GLN A 797 10.07 38.03 -5.80
N PHE A 798 9.00 38.60 -5.27
CA PHE A 798 7.77 37.87 -4.99
C PHE A 798 7.01 37.55 -6.29
N PRO A 799 6.39 36.36 -6.39
CA PRO A 799 5.39 36.10 -7.40
C PRO A 799 4.27 37.16 -7.36
N PRO A 800 3.71 37.58 -8.51
CA PRO A 800 2.68 38.62 -8.55
C PRO A 800 1.49 38.36 -7.63
N GLN A 801 1.01 37.11 -7.57
CA GLN A 801 -0.10 36.70 -6.70
C GLN A 801 0.23 36.85 -5.22
N LEU A 802 1.46 36.47 -4.82
CA LEU A 802 1.93 36.61 -3.45
C LEU A 802 1.95 38.08 -3.03
N LYS A 803 2.52 38.94 -3.89
CA LYS A 803 2.61 40.39 -3.65
C LYS A 803 1.23 41.03 -3.52
N GLU A 804 0.29 40.69 -4.40
CA GLU A 804 -1.07 41.20 -4.36
C GLU A 804 -1.79 40.78 -3.07
N ARG A 805 -1.67 39.51 -2.68
CA ARG A 805 -2.30 38.97 -1.46
C ARG A 805 -1.75 39.61 -0.19
N LEU A 806 -0.43 39.76 -0.08
CA LEU A 806 0.19 40.43 1.08
C LEU A 806 -0.19 41.90 1.18
N SER A 807 -0.25 42.60 0.04
CA SER A 807 -0.68 44.01 0.00
C SER A 807 -2.15 44.16 0.39
N ALA A 808 -3.03 43.29 -0.14
CA ALA A 808 -4.46 43.31 0.16
C ALA A 808 -4.77 42.95 1.62
N CYS A 809 -4.08 41.93 2.17
CA CYS A 809 -4.38 41.42 3.50
C CYS A 809 -3.65 42.17 4.63
N TYR A 810 -2.43 42.67 4.38
CA TYR A 810 -1.54 43.20 5.42
C TYR A 810 -0.92 44.57 5.10
N GLY A 811 -1.10 45.10 3.88
CA GLY A 811 -0.63 46.44 3.51
C GLY A 811 0.88 46.60 3.40
N VAL A 812 1.61 45.53 3.10
CA VAL A 812 3.08 45.52 2.89
C VAL A 812 3.48 45.29 1.45
#